data_AF-A0A6G9Z373-F1
#
_entry.id   AF-A0A6G9Z373-F1
#
_cell.length_a   1.000
_cell.length_b   1.000
_cell.length_c   1.000
_cell.angle_alpha   90.00
_cell.angle_beta   90.00
_cell.angle_gamma   90.00
#
_symmetry.space_group_name_H-M   'P 1'
#
loop_
_entity.id
_entity.type
_entity.pdbx_description
1 polymer ?
#
loop_
_entity_poly.entity_id
_entity_poly.type
_entity_poly.pdbx_seq_one_letter_code
_entity_poly.pdbx_strand_id
1 'polypeptide(L)'
;MTAPYPAAVDRMAGNLTVPFAAGADRLALAYRGGEPSAHTAFADYDFAEHRARFGTDPRPRYLVTAREDIPGDVAVTVGYSTPQSATAAVTFTVPGGTIAGTSMMVPLGADVAKAVLKTVAVQGPKGQQPPVTASSFGFTALLGDLAALLWVLGGDRDLLADHYGRVRAQHTVEQATGLSLDLLGSDLSIPRFPPLPYGFAADTIALYHCEDTSGTLTVADAMTLYTGAGHPGTRLPSTVTGVDGRFGSGLGFVYGRSEVTVPDRADFALPATASLTAECFVRPAPGNWRGAFLSKHTDMLDPAKPGWGLHLGNFRGLDRDVRLLLSDGTTRVELFADLSLDTDRFHHVAAVLDRVRGMTRLYVNGELRASDSTALGALTNAAPLRIGFDDTTGGGFSSSFFGTLDEIRLSRAALTSFGPVLGEDDESYRSRLMLFRRWNLPTPTEIADALNGIVGLIDGVFDPITVSDAYEKSPVGSHTLTVRPATLQPGESIDALGRRGIDEAEVCGTLADDPFDPRWLTYYSGPAANFPVGDPRMRQPLTRALDALHAVLVELEGHSEPVRVSGGYDPKAPDLRAVGRALIVWHPFVPAARLAALAHRAGFSWVQHRAATDDVYMSLADTSVVEITGGTGWFGTDLGAGNPTTPLGIQPLPPHEAQQRWSLLQAGPGRAELLGTVVGNVTNIHPLAPGEVTVALEIRLGGRTYSATRRFTIGPQTLPANHTIGADGAQGVDESIAGSPGDGAYAADYLVTVTDPLLNVAVPGSNRMQASVADRLGRLLAIAGKPITLASGWTPTGSGLDAVGRALTLMPGDASITLATLGVMAHGAGFDYVENTGSVIRVAQRAGEHLEILGPRDVEEGSATAFSLSPQASPTGGRRVEWSVVTADDAAARLDGSTGERTTLLADRAGAIQVRARAPITDGGNPPYTVRVGLAQQLLDREKAGTKVVIRRDQYERIMNVLNELHPIGVEFDTTVIRAHVLELAVGQLDSFPAYTYPTYRLRGQHRTRPDRLD
;
A
#
# COMPACT_ATOMS: atom_id res chain seq x y z
N MET A 1 35.46 9.03 30.14
CA MET A 1 34.20 9.47 29.51
C MET A 1 34.50 10.72 28.69
N THR A 2 34.76 10.55 27.41
CA THR A 2 34.91 11.64 26.44
C THR A 2 33.52 12.17 26.09
N ALA A 3 33.28 13.47 26.20
CA ALA A 3 32.02 14.07 25.76
C ALA A 3 31.86 13.82 24.25
N PRO A 4 30.70 13.31 23.77
CA PRO A 4 30.54 12.87 22.39
C PRO A 4 30.61 14.01 21.35
N TYR A 5 30.58 15.28 21.78
CA TYR A 5 30.65 16.44 20.91
C TYR A 5 31.57 17.53 21.50
N PRO A 6 32.89 17.48 21.26
CA PRO A 6 33.81 18.52 21.70
C PRO A 6 33.53 19.84 20.97
N ALA A 7 33.43 20.95 21.72
CA ALA A 7 33.25 22.28 21.12
C ALA A 7 34.39 22.59 20.13
N ALA A 8 34.20 23.48 19.16
CA ALA A 8 35.26 23.80 18.20
C ALA A 8 36.61 24.18 18.88
N VAL A 9 36.54 24.90 20.01
CA VAL A 9 37.71 25.23 20.83
C VAL A 9 38.46 23.99 21.33
N ASP A 10 37.76 22.92 21.71
CA ASP A 10 38.38 21.69 22.20
C ASP A 10 39.23 21.00 21.13
N ARG A 11 38.73 21.02 19.88
CA ARG A 11 39.42 20.44 18.72
C ARG A 11 40.60 21.29 18.27
N MET A 12 40.46 22.62 18.29
CA MET A 12 41.49 23.54 17.79
C MET A 12 42.64 23.71 18.78
N ALA A 13 42.33 23.85 20.07
CA ALA A 13 43.35 24.07 21.09
C ALA A 13 44.26 22.85 21.32
N GLY A 14 43.80 21.63 21.02
CA GLY A 14 44.61 20.40 21.11
C GLY A 14 45.78 20.34 20.11
N ASN A 15 45.77 21.20 19.07
CA ASN A 15 46.80 21.24 18.03
C ASN A 15 47.84 22.36 18.24
N LEU A 16 47.75 23.11 19.34
CA LEU A 16 48.65 24.22 19.62
C LEU A 16 49.93 23.75 20.32
N THR A 17 51.05 24.39 19.97
CA THR A 17 52.36 24.11 20.55
C THR A 17 52.46 24.65 21.98
N VAL A 18 53.40 24.10 22.77
CA VAL A 18 53.63 24.42 24.19
C VAL A 18 53.62 25.92 24.52
N PRO A 19 54.19 26.84 23.71
CA PRO A 19 54.17 28.28 24.02
C PRO A 19 52.77 28.90 24.11
N PHE A 20 51.76 28.30 23.48
CA PHE A 20 50.38 28.81 23.45
C PHE A 20 49.46 28.12 24.46
N ALA A 21 49.96 27.13 25.20
CA ALA A 21 49.17 26.28 26.09
C ALA A 21 48.44 27.09 27.19
N ALA A 22 49.10 28.10 27.77
CA ALA A 22 48.48 28.96 28.78
C ALA A 22 47.28 29.76 28.23
N GLY A 23 47.40 30.28 27.01
CA GLY A 23 46.34 31.05 26.36
C GLY A 23 45.17 30.19 25.89
N ALA A 24 45.43 28.91 25.58
CA ALA A 24 44.46 27.95 25.07
C ALA A 24 43.85 27.04 26.16
N ASP A 25 44.20 27.27 27.42
CA ASP A 25 43.78 26.45 28.54
C ASP A 25 42.28 26.59 28.83
N ARG A 26 41.68 25.49 29.30
CA ARG A 26 40.24 25.38 29.50
C ARG A 26 39.92 24.32 30.56
N LEU A 27 38.81 24.54 31.25
CA LEU A 27 38.33 23.66 32.30
C LEU A 27 36.88 23.25 32.00
N ALA A 28 36.66 21.98 31.71
CA ALA A 28 35.31 21.42 31.63
C ALA A 28 34.72 21.31 33.04
N LEU A 29 33.55 21.90 33.27
CA LEU A 29 32.91 21.88 34.58
C LEU A 29 32.14 20.58 34.76
N ALA A 30 32.40 19.90 35.88
CA ALA A 30 31.66 18.70 36.26
C ALA A 30 30.42 19.07 37.08
N TYR A 31 29.33 18.32 36.89
CA TYR A 31 28.15 18.40 37.76
C TYR A 31 28.39 17.60 39.05
N ARG A 32 27.83 18.05 40.17
CA ARG A 32 27.81 17.29 41.43
C ARG A 32 26.84 16.10 41.26
N GLY A 33 27.26 14.90 41.64
CA GLY A 33 26.46 13.67 41.43
C GLY A 33 25.08 13.71 42.11
N GLY A 34 24.06 13.20 41.43
CA GLY A 34 22.65 13.19 41.85
C GLY A 34 21.71 12.74 40.71
N GLU A 35 20.41 12.59 40.99
CA GLU A 35 19.41 12.22 39.98
C GLU A 35 19.27 13.28 38.86
N PRO A 36 18.90 12.88 37.63
CA PRO A 36 18.55 13.78 36.53
C PRO A 36 17.55 14.87 36.97
N SER A 37 17.98 16.13 36.98
CA SER A 37 17.13 17.25 37.40
C SER A 37 17.23 18.44 36.44
N ALA A 38 16.22 19.28 36.47
CA ALA A 38 16.20 20.58 35.79
C ALA A 38 17.00 21.66 36.56
N HIS A 39 17.49 21.36 37.75
CA HIS A 39 18.33 22.24 38.57
C HIS A 39 19.43 21.43 39.25
N THR A 40 20.69 21.78 38.99
CA THR A 40 21.86 21.06 39.52
C THR A 40 23.00 22.00 39.90
N ALA A 41 23.91 21.52 40.74
CA ALA A 41 25.10 22.23 41.17
C ALA A 41 26.34 21.73 40.43
N PHE A 42 27.31 22.62 40.21
CA PHE A 42 28.64 22.21 39.74
C PHE A 42 29.43 21.61 40.92
N ALA A 43 30.30 20.65 40.62
CA ALA A 43 31.32 20.20 41.56
C ALA A 43 32.22 21.39 41.93
N ASP A 44 32.72 21.43 43.17
CA ASP A 44 33.61 22.52 43.57
C ASP A 44 34.89 22.49 42.73
N TYR A 45 35.20 23.63 42.12
CA TYR A 45 36.37 23.81 41.28
C TYR A 45 37.04 25.16 41.59
N ASP A 46 38.33 25.22 41.29
CA ASP A 46 39.12 26.44 41.34
C ASP A 46 40.05 26.50 40.12
N PHE A 47 40.96 27.47 40.13
CA PHE A 47 41.95 27.64 39.07
C PHE A 47 43.40 27.48 39.60
N ALA A 48 43.59 26.71 40.67
CA ALA A 48 44.91 26.46 41.23
C ALA A 48 45.80 25.69 40.24
N GLU A 49 45.22 24.74 39.49
CA GLU A 49 45.94 23.95 38.49
C GLU A 49 46.49 24.81 37.34
N HIS A 50 45.69 25.76 36.82
CA HIS A 50 46.14 26.71 35.79
C HIS A 50 47.33 27.54 36.28
N ARG A 51 47.22 28.11 37.50
CA ARG A 51 48.30 28.90 38.12
C ARG A 51 49.55 28.06 38.36
N ALA A 52 49.39 26.82 38.82
CA ALA A 52 50.51 25.90 39.05
C ALA A 52 51.24 25.52 37.75
N ARG A 53 50.51 25.37 36.64
CA ARG A 53 51.08 24.98 35.34
C ARG A 53 51.73 26.14 34.58
N PHE A 54 51.15 27.33 34.65
CA PHE A 54 51.52 28.44 33.76
C PHE A 54 52.07 29.68 34.48
N GLY A 55 51.95 29.76 35.81
CA GLY A 55 52.43 30.91 36.59
C GLY A 55 51.64 32.20 36.35
N THR A 56 50.47 32.13 35.70
CA THR A 56 49.60 33.27 35.38
C THR A 56 48.20 33.09 35.98
N ASP A 57 47.53 34.19 36.29
CA ASP A 57 46.13 34.15 36.69
C ASP A 57 45.21 33.89 35.47
N PRO A 58 44.16 33.06 35.64
CA PRO A 58 43.20 32.77 34.57
C PRO A 58 42.30 33.98 34.27
N ARG A 59 41.77 34.04 33.05
CA ARG A 59 40.73 34.99 32.61
C ARG A 59 39.48 34.23 32.18
N PRO A 60 38.68 33.72 33.14
CA PRO A 60 37.57 32.82 32.84
C PRO A 60 36.51 33.51 31.97
N ARG A 61 36.09 32.81 30.90
CA ARG A 61 34.85 33.05 30.15
C ARG A 61 34.11 31.73 30.06
N TYR A 62 32.80 31.73 30.18
CA TYR A 62 32.04 30.48 30.30
C TYR A 62 31.22 30.23 29.06
N LEU A 63 31.32 29.01 28.56
CA LEU A 63 30.51 28.49 27.47
C LEU A 63 29.47 27.51 28.02
N VAL A 64 28.29 27.53 27.44
CA VAL A 64 27.33 26.43 27.49
C VAL A 64 27.31 25.73 26.13
N THR A 65 27.34 24.41 26.11
CA THR A 65 27.29 23.59 24.89
C THR A 65 26.05 22.69 24.95
N ALA A 66 25.21 22.73 23.93
CA ALA A 66 24.10 21.80 23.76
C ALA A 66 24.66 20.40 23.52
N ARG A 67 24.17 19.40 24.24
CA ARG A 67 24.60 17.99 24.12
C ARG A 67 23.59 17.13 23.36
N GLU A 68 22.39 17.66 23.17
CA GLU A 68 21.31 17.11 22.36
C GLU A 68 20.64 18.27 21.61
N ASP A 69 19.83 17.94 20.60
CA ASP A 69 19.06 18.93 19.86
C ASP A 69 17.98 19.54 20.77
N ILE A 70 17.87 20.87 20.77
CA ILE A 70 16.96 21.63 21.61
C ILE A 70 15.70 21.95 20.81
N PRO A 71 14.55 21.30 21.06
CA PRO A 71 13.38 21.39 20.18
C PRO A 71 12.54 22.68 20.37
N GLY A 72 12.75 23.42 21.44
CA GLY A 72 12.03 24.65 21.77
C GLY A 72 12.86 25.55 22.68
N ASP A 73 12.48 26.82 22.83
CA ASP A 73 13.24 27.77 23.64
C ASP A 73 13.40 27.30 25.09
N VAL A 74 14.63 27.27 25.58
CA VAL A 74 14.97 26.89 26.96
C VAL A 74 15.58 28.08 27.68
N ALA A 75 14.96 28.53 28.77
CA ALA A 75 15.55 29.51 29.67
C ALA A 75 16.57 28.80 30.58
N VAL A 76 17.82 29.30 30.57
CA VAL A 76 18.92 28.78 31.38
C VAL A 76 19.32 29.84 32.39
N THR A 77 19.19 29.51 33.68
CA THR A 77 19.61 30.36 34.81
C THR A 77 20.87 29.80 35.44
N VAL A 78 21.96 30.55 35.40
CA VAL A 78 23.25 30.17 35.97
C VAL A 78 23.51 30.99 37.23
N GLY A 79 23.67 30.30 38.35
CA GLY A 79 24.11 30.89 39.62
C GLY A 79 25.63 30.87 39.74
N TYR A 80 26.23 31.97 40.21
CA TYR A 80 27.67 32.15 40.34
C TYR A 80 28.03 33.00 41.56
N SER A 81 29.31 32.96 41.95
CA SER A 81 29.90 33.79 43.00
C SER A 81 31.03 34.65 42.45
N THR A 82 31.21 35.85 42.99
CA THR A 82 32.33 36.77 42.73
C THR A 82 32.98 37.17 44.06
N PRO A 83 34.17 37.81 44.06
CA PRO A 83 34.75 38.34 45.28
C PRO A 83 33.89 39.39 46.00
N GLN A 84 32.95 40.04 45.28
CA GLN A 84 32.05 41.04 45.84
C GLN A 84 30.67 40.50 46.22
N SER A 85 30.24 39.37 45.65
CA SER A 85 28.95 38.74 45.96
C SER A 85 29.07 37.22 46.05
N ALA A 86 28.69 36.66 47.19
CA ALA A 86 28.64 35.22 47.40
C ALA A 86 27.48 34.54 46.63
N THR A 87 26.52 35.31 46.11
CA THR A 87 25.35 34.77 45.40
C THR A 87 24.86 35.76 44.34
N ALA A 88 25.10 35.43 43.06
CA ALA A 88 24.59 36.14 41.89
C ALA A 88 24.04 35.15 40.87
N ALA A 89 23.19 35.59 39.95
CA ALA A 89 22.65 34.74 38.89
C ALA A 89 22.40 35.52 37.59
N VAL A 90 22.51 34.83 36.46
CA VAL A 90 22.12 35.34 35.14
C VAL A 90 21.17 34.37 34.45
N THR A 91 20.15 34.90 33.77
CA THR A 91 19.21 34.10 32.96
C THR A 91 19.33 34.51 31.50
N PHE A 92 19.36 33.53 30.60
CA PHE A 92 19.37 33.73 29.15
C PHE A 92 18.65 32.59 28.43
N THR A 93 18.28 32.79 27.18
CA THR A 93 17.54 31.80 26.38
C THR A 93 18.47 31.07 25.41
N VAL A 94 18.36 29.74 25.39
CA VAL A 94 18.87 28.89 24.30
C VAL A 94 17.72 28.70 23.30
N PRO A 95 17.83 29.19 22.06
CA PRO A 95 16.75 29.10 21.08
C PRO A 95 16.37 27.67 20.72
N GLY A 96 15.09 27.43 20.49
CA GLY A 96 14.61 26.21 19.83
C GLY A 96 15.22 26.05 18.44
N GLY A 97 15.59 24.82 18.08
CA GLY A 97 16.36 24.50 16.88
C GLY A 97 17.88 24.51 17.09
N THR A 98 18.39 24.73 18.30
CA THR A 98 19.82 24.61 18.59
C THR A 98 20.24 23.14 18.54
N ILE A 99 21.16 22.77 17.64
CA ILE A 99 21.60 21.38 17.48
C ILE A 99 22.66 20.96 18.52
N ALA A 100 22.78 19.66 18.74
CA ALA A 100 23.83 19.09 19.56
C ALA A 100 25.23 19.52 19.07
N GLY A 101 26.08 19.96 20.00
CA GLY A 101 27.42 20.47 19.74
C GLY A 101 27.52 21.99 19.59
N THR A 102 26.41 22.70 19.34
CA THR A 102 26.42 24.17 19.33
C THR A 102 26.75 24.72 20.71
N SER A 103 27.57 25.78 20.77
CA SER A 103 27.97 26.42 22.03
C SER A 103 27.71 27.93 22.03
N MET A 104 27.36 28.45 23.20
CA MET A 104 26.98 29.84 23.43
C MET A 104 27.74 30.40 24.63
N MET A 105 27.97 31.72 24.65
CA MET A 105 28.56 32.40 25.81
C MET A 105 27.53 32.55 26.94
N VAL A 106 27.93 32.29 28.18
CA VAL A 106 27.12 32.63 29.37
C VAL A 106 27.27 34.15 29.62
N PRO A 107 26.18 34.94 29.57
CA PRO A 107 26.25 36.39 29.52
C PRO A 107 26.45 37.03 30.92
N LEU A 108 27.56 36.71 31.59
CA LEU A 108 27.88 37.20 32.95
C LEU A 108 28.23 38.71 33.02
N GLY A 109 28.27 39.41 31.89
CA GLY A 109 28.56 40.85 31.84
C GLY A 109 29.91 41.22 32.46
N ALA A 110 29.93 42.26 33.29
CA ALA A 110 31.14 42.76 33.95
C ALA A 110 31.75 41.79 34.97
N ASP A 111 30.99 40.82 35.45
CA ASP A 111 31.42 39.86 36.48
C ASP A 111 32.25 38.70 35.90
N VAL A 112 32.25 38.52 34.57
CA VAL A 112 32.79 37.34 33.87
C VAL A 112 34.20 36.96 34.33
N ALA A 113 35.11 37.94 34.45
CA ALA A 113 36.52 37.71 34.77
C ALA A 113 36.79 37.20 36.20
N LYS A 114 35.80 37.29 37.09
CA LYS A 114 35.94 36.90 38.51
C LYS A 114 34.86 35.91 38.95
N ALA A 115 33.96 35.52 38.05
CA ALA A 115 32.86 34.64 38.37
C ALA A 115 33.32 33.18 38.50
N VAL A 116 32.76 32.48 39.48
CA VAL A 116 32.84 31.02 39.64
C VAL A 116 31.42 30.48 39.64
N LEU A 117 31.07 29.66 38.65
CA LEU A 117 29.73 29.08 38.52
C LEU A 117 29.48 28.09 39.66
N LYS A 118 28.27 28.12 40.22
CA LYS A 118 27.86 27.29 41.35
C LYS A 118 26.67 26.40 41.02
N THR A 119 25.68 26.92 40.30
CA THR A 119 24.46 26.17 39.95
C THR A 119 23.97 26.51 38.56
N VAL A 120 23.14 25.63 38.01
CA VAL A 120 22.38 25.88 36.78
C VAL A 120 20.95 25.36 36.97
N ALA A 121 19.99 26.11 36.46
CA ALA A 121 18.59 25.69 36.34
C ALA A 121 18.15 25.90 34.88
N VAL A 122 17.31 24.99 34.37
CA VAL A 122 16.76 25.06 33.02
C VAL A 122 15.24 24.96 33.06
N GLN A 123 14.59 25.77 32.25
CA GLN A 123 13.14 25.81 32.13
C GLN A 123 12.77 25.77 30.65
N GLY A 124 12.08 24.71 30.24
CA GLY A 124 11.51 24.59 28.90
C GLY A 124 10.21 25.40 28.74
N PRO A 125 9.59 25.35 27.55
CA PRO A 125 8.30 25.98 27.29
C PRO A 125 7.22 25.51 28.29
N LYS A 126 6.29 26.40 28.67
CA LYS A 126 5.21 26.05 29.61
C LYS A 126 4.42 24.84 29.10
N GLY A 127 4.22 23.84 29.97
CA GLY A 127 3.50 22.61 29.65
C GLY A 127 4.38 21.47 29.12
N GLN A 128 5.69 21.67 28.94
CA GLN A 128 6.65 20.61 28.64
C GLN A 128 7.49 20.26 29.87
N GLN A 129 7.91 18.99 29.96
CA GLN A 129 8.85 18.56 30.99
C GLN A 129 10.20 19.27 30.73
N PRO A 130 10.77 19.97 31.73
CA PRO A 130 12.01 20.69 31.53
C PRO A 130 13.15 19.73 31.17
N PRO A 131 14.06 20.12 30.26
CA PRO A 131 15.20 19.29 29.89
C PRO A 131 16.05 18.94 31.11
N VAL A 132 16.67 17.77 31.10
CA VAL A 132 17.58 17.35 32.18
C VAL A 132 18.90 18.08 31.98
N THR A 133 19.27 18.95 32.93
CA THR A 133 20.37 19.90 32.72
C THR A 133 21.70 19.23 32.34
N ALA A 134 22.05 18.11 33.00
CA ALA A 134 23.33 17.44 32.80
C ALA A 134 23.42 16.62 31.49
N SER A 135 22.28 16.17 30.96
CA SER A 135 22.22 15.49 29.66
C SER A 135 22.14 16.48 28.51
N SER A 136 21.42 17.59 28.69
CA SER A 136 21.16 18.58 27.64
C SER A 136 22.28 19.62 27.49
N PHE A 137 22.99 19.96 28.57
CA PHE A 137 23.98 21.04 28.55
C PHE A 137 25.32 20.65 29.19
N GLY A 138 26.41 21.06 28.56
CA GLY A 138 27.76 21.04 29.14
C GLY A 138 28.27 22.46 29.38
N PHE A 139 29.12 22.66 30.39
CA PHE A 139 29.73 23.96 30.65
C PHE A 139 31.25 23.87 30.65
N THR A 140 31.89 24.85 30.02
CA THR A 140 33.36 24.94 29.91
C THR A 140 33.82 26.34 30.25
N ALA A 141 34.80 26.46 31.13
CA ALA A 141 35.51 27.70 31.41
C ALA A 141 36.74 27.82 30.48
N LEU A 142 36.78 28.86 29.66
CA LEU A 142 37.93 29.25 28.87
C LEU A 142 38.84 30.11 29.73
N LEU A 143 40.06 29.66 30.00
CA LEU A 143 40.94 30.30 31.00
C LEU A 143 41.91 31.32 30.39
N GLY A 144 42.06 31.35 29.06
CA GLY A 144 42.92 32.30 28.34
C GLY A 144 42.24 32.99 27.16
N ASP A 145 42.86 34.05 26.66
CA ASP A 145 42.32 34.87 25.55
C ASP A 145 42.38 34.14 24.20
N LEU A 146 43.35 33.25 24.00
CA LEU A 146 43.45 32.45 22.78
C LEU A 146 42.33 31.39 22.72
N ALA A 147 41.95 30.78 23.84
CA ALA A 147 40.79 29.88 23.92
C ALA A 147 39.49 30.59 23.53
N ALA A 148 39.30 31.85 23.97
CA ALA A 148 38.17 32.67 23.57
C ALA A 148 38.18 32.99 22.06
N LEU A 149 39.34 33.36 21.52
CA LEU A 149 39.50 33.63 20.08
C LEU A 149 39.22 32.39 19.22
N LEU A 150 39.76 31.23 19.62
CA LEU A 150 39.53 29.96 18.92
C LEU A 150 38.06 29.53 18.95
N TRP A 151 37.35 29.82 20.05
CA TRP A 151 35.91 29.59 20.13
C TRP A 151 35.14 30.46 19.13
N VAL A 152 35.44 31.77 19.06
CA VAL A 152 34.78 32.68 18.09
C VAL A 152 35.04 32.23 16.65
N LEU A 153 36.29 31.93 16.29
CA LEU A 153 36.65 31.44 14.95
C LEU A 153 36.04 30.06 14.64
N GLY A 154 35.85 29.23 15.67
CA GLY A 154 35.23 27.91 15.56
C GLY A 154 33.70 27.96 15.40
N GLY A 155 33.04 28.99 15.93
CA GLY A 155 31.59 29.14 15.86
C GLY A 155 31.06 29.25 14.43
N ASP A 156 31.74 30.04 13.58
CA ASP A 156 31.39 30.14 12.15
C ASP A 156 31.53 28.79 11.43
N ARG A 157 32.55 28.00 11.79
CA ARG A 157 32.75 26.66 11.24
C ARG A 157 31.63 25.72 11.64
N ASP A 158 31.21 25.71 12.91
CA ASP A 158 30.14 24.84 13.37
C ASP A 158 28.79 25.23 12.72
N LEU A 159 28.53 26.53 12.51
CA LEU A 159 27.39 27.02 11.74
C LEU A 159 27.44 26.58 10.27
N LEU A 160 28.61 26.67 9.62
CA LEU A 160 28.80 26.20 8.24
C LEU A 160 28.67 24.67 8.13
N ALA A 161 29.11 23.91 9.13
CA ALA A 161 28.98 22.46 9.17
C ALA A 161 27.51 22.03 9.31
N ASP A 162 26.72 22.76 10.11
CA ASP A 162 25.27 22.58 10.19
C ASP A 162 24.60 22.88 8.85
N HIS A 163 24.93 24.03 8.23
CA HIS A 163 24.38 24.39 6.93
C HIS A 163 24.72 23.34 5.86
N TYR A 164 25.95 22.81 5.88
CA TYR A 164 26.39 21.72 5.01
C TYR A 164 25.62 20.42 5.27
N GLY A 165 25.37 20.07 6.53
CA GLY A 165 24.56 18.91 6.91
C GLY A 165 23.12 19.03 6.38
N ARG A 166 22.49 20.19 6.58
CA ARG A 166 21.16 20.50 6.03
C ARG A 166 21.13 20.41 4.52
N VAL A 167 22.08 21.02 3.80
CA VAL A 167 22.17 20.95 2.34
C VAL A 167 22.37 19.52 1.84
N ARG A 168 23.20 18.70 2.51
CA ARG A 168 23.37 17.29 2.15
C ARG A 168 22.10 16.49 2.38
N ALA A 169 21.25 16.83 3.33
CA ALA A 169 20.00 16.11 3.61
C ALA A 169 18.90 16.36 2.54
N GLN A 170 18.99 17.46 1.77
CA GLN A 170 17.97 17.91 0.81
C GLN A 170 17.76 17.00 -0.45
N HIS A 171 18.41 15.83 -0.53
CA HIS A 171 18.29 14.92 -1.69
C HIS A 171 17.24 13.82 -1.51
N THR A 172 16.62 13.73 -0.32
CA THR A 172 15.59 12.71 -0.01
C THR A 172 14.26 13.40 0.25
N VAL A 173 13.15 12.79 -0.17
CA VAL A 173 11.80 13.34 0.05
C VAL A 173 11.53 13.49 1.55
N GLU A 174 12.06 12.58 2.37
CA GLU A 174 11.91 12.62 3.83
C GLU A 174 12.51 13.88 4.47
N GLN A 175 13.60 14.41 3.93
CA GLN A 175 14.37 15.50 4.56
C GLN A 175 14.41 16.81 3.74
N ALA A 176 14.05 16.77 2.45
CA ALA A 176 14.05 17.94 1.59
C ALA A 176 12.92 18.90 1.94
N THR A 177 13.17 20.20 1.84
CA THR A 177 12.25 21.29 2.19
C THR A 177 12.25 22.36 1.11
N GLY A 178 11.17 23.12 0.99
CA GLY A 178 11.01 24.21 0.03
C GLY A 178 11.37 23.79 -1.39
N LEU A 179 12.24 24.58 -2.05
CA LEU A 179 12.61 24.39 -3.46
C LEU A 179 13.23 23.01 -3.75
N SER A 180 14.00 22.44 -2.83
CA SER A 180 14.60 21.12 -3.04
C SER A 180 13.53 20.02 -3.10
N LEU A 181 12.50 20.12 -2.24
CA LEU A 181 11.34 19.22 -2.30
C LEU A 181 10.54 19.44 -3.60
N ASP A 182 10.46 20.68 -4.07
CA ASP A 182 9.79 21.02 -5.34
C ASP A 182 10.49 20.41 -6.55
N LEU A 183 11.84 20.41 -6.55
CA LEU A 183 12.63 19.76 -7.59
C LEU A 183 12.43 18.25 -7.59
N LEU A 184 12.43 17.61 -6.41
CA LEU A 184 12.15 16.17 -6.31
C LEU A 184 10.75 15.82 -6.82
N GLY A 185 9.74 16.61 -6.48
CA GLY A 185 8.40 16.41 -7.02
C GLY A 185 8.30 16.72 -8.52
N SER A 186 9.04 17.72 -9.02
CA SER A 186 9.15 18.01 -10.45
C SER A 186 9.75 16.84 -11.24
N ASP A 187 10.75 16.14 -10.71
CA ASP A 187 11.32 14.93 -11.32
C ASP A 187 10.28 13.81 -11.42
N LEU A 188 9.36 13.75 -10.45
CA LEU A 188 8.21 12.83 -10.46
C LEU A 188 7.03 13.36 -11.29
N SER A 189 7.11 14.58 -11.85
CA SER A 189 6.02 15.28 -12.55
C SER A 189 4.82 15.64 -11.66
N ILE A 190 5.06 15.84 -10.37
CA ILE A 190 4.04 16.09 -9.35
C ILE A 190 4.30 17.46 -8.72
N PRO A 191 3.78 18.57 -9.26
CA PRO A 191 3.97 19.89 -8.68
C PRO A 191 3.13 20.09 -7.41
N ARG A 192 3.50 21.06 -6.57
CA ARG A 192 2.68 21.50 -5.43
C ARG A 192 1.32 22.03 -5.85
N PHE A 193 0.33 21.88 -4.97
CA PHE A 193 -0.92 22.59 -5.18
C PHE A 193 -0.73 24.10 -5.09
N PRO A 194 -1.35 24.85 -6.01
CA PRO A 194 -1.33 26.31 -5.95
C PRO A 194 -2.09 26.79 -4.69
N PRO A 195 -1.84 28.04 -4.26
CA PRO A 195 -2.64 28.67 -3.22
C PRO A 195 -4.14 28.67 -3.54
N LEU A 196 -4.98 28.45 -2.54
CA LEU A 196 -6.44 28.41 -2.64
C LEU A 196 -7.10 29.37 -1.64
N PRO A 197 -8.30 29.92 -1.92
CA PRO A 197 -9.06 30.63 -0.89
C PRO A 197 -9.35 29.73 0.32
N TYR A 198 -9.66 30.31 1.48
CA TYR A 198 -9.90 29.53 2.69
C TYR A 198 -11.08 28.57 2.53
N GLY A 199 -10.88 27.31 2.90
CA GLY A 199 -11.97 26.35 3.06
C GLY A 199 -12.61 26.43 4.45
N PHE A 200 -13.68 25.66 4.62
CA PHE A 200 -14.28 25.43 5.94
C PHE A 200 -13.28 24.75 6.88
N ALA A 201 -13.27 25.14 8.15
CA ALA A 201 -12.64 24.38 9.22
C ALA A 201 -13.51 24.48 10.46
N ALA A 202 -13.61 23.39 11.24
CA ALA A 202 -14.53 23.31 12.38
C ALA A 202 -14.20 24.30 13.50
N ASP A 203 -12.95 24.76 13.56
CA ASP A 203 -12.45 25.75 14.51
C ASP A 203 -12.59 27.20 14.00
N THR A 204 -12.98 27.41 12.74
CA THR A 204 -13.25 28.75 12.19
C THR A 204 -14.45 29.37 12.90
N ILE A 205 -14.26 30.60 13.39
CA ILE A 205 -15.28 31.43 14.02
C ILE A 205 -16.06 32.20 12.95
N ALA A 206 -15.35 32.87 12.05
CA ALA A 206 -15.91 33.69 10.98
C ALA A 206 -14.97 33.66 9.76
N LEU A 207 -15.56 33.64 8.56
CA LEU A 207 -14.84 33.62 7.29
C LEU A 207 -15.48 34.58 6.29
N TYR A 208 -14.74 35.60 5.86
CA TYR A 208 -15.18 36.57 4.87
C TYR A 208 -14.32 36.45 3.62
N HIS A 209 -14.91 35.94 2.54
CA HIS A 209 -14.27 35.88 1.22
C HIS A 209 -14.22 37.23 0.51
N CYS A 210 -14.90 38.26 1.02
CA CYS A 210 -14.90 39.62 0.45
C CYS A 210 -15.48 39.77 -0.98
N GLU A 211 -16.16 38.72 -1.49
CA GLU A 211 -16.78 38.66 -2.82
C GLU A 211 -18.19 39.30 -2.90
N ASP A 212 -18.52 40.23 -2.00
CA ASP A 212 -19.85 40.81 -1.90
C ASP A 212 -20.17 41.77 -3.07
N THR A 213 -21.43 41.79 -3.51
CA THR A 213 -21.87 42.68 -4.59
C THR A 213 -22.16 44.10 -4.08
N SER A 214 -21.94 45.10 -4.94
CA SER A 214 -22.10 46.52 -4.60
C SER A 214 -23.53 46.92 -4.23
N GLY A 215 -24.53 46.11 -4.57
CA GLY A 215 -25.96 46.32 -4.27
C GLY A 215 -26.36 46.07 -2.81
N THR A 216 -25.46 45.57 -1.97
CA THR A 216 -25.75 45.30 -0.55
C THR A 216 -24.77 46.02 0.39
N LEU A 217 -25.24 46.40 1.58
CA LEU A 217 -24.39 46.90 2.67
C LEU A 217 -23.91 45.79 3.62
N THR A 218 -24.26 44.54 3.32
CA THR A 218 -23.90 43.38 4.13
C THR A 218 -22.63 42.77 3.57
N VAL A 219 -21.71 42.37 4.44
CA VAL A 219 -20.54 41.56 4.11
C VAL A 219 -20.81 40.15 4.63
N ALA A 220 -20.91 39.18 3.73
CA ALA A 220 -21.33 37.83 4.06
C ALA A 220 -20.26 37.05 4.84
N ASP A 221 -20.69 36.35 5.89
CA ASP A 221 -19.87 35.32 6.56
C ASP A 221 -20.19 33.95 5.96
N ALA A 222 -19.19 33.35 5.32
CA ALA A 222 -19.26 32.06 4.66
C ALA A 222 -19.54 30.91 5.63
N MET A 223 -19.31 31.08 6.95
CA MET A 223 -19.67 30.07 7.95
C MET A 223 -21.17 29.75 7.96
N THR A 224 -22.01 30.66 7.46
CA THR A 224 -23.45 30.45 7.28
C THR A 224 -23.73 29.26 6.36
N LEU A 225 -22.92 29.04 5.32
CA LEU A 225 -23.08 27.92 4.37
C LEU A 225 -22.84 26.56 5.05
N TYR A 226 -21.87 26.50 5.96
CA TYR A 226 -21.42 25.26 6.57
C TYR A 226 -22.20 24.91 7.83
N THR A 227 -22.52 25.91 8.66
CA THR A 227 -23.13 25.69 9.99
C THR A 227 -24.58 26.15 10.09
N GLY A 228 -25.09 26.86 9.08
CA GLY A 228 -26.40 27.53 9.12
C GLY A 228 -26.41 28.81 9.97
N ALA A 229 -25.30 29.14 10.63
CA ALA A 229 -25.11 30.35 11.41
C ALA A 229 -23.82 31.09 10.99
N GLY A 230 -23.82 32.41 11.05
CA GLY A 230 -22.66 33.23 10.75
C GLY A 230 -22.75 34.61 11.39
N HIS A 231 -21.69 35.38 11.27
CA HIS A 231 -21.52 36.72 11.82
C HIS A 231 -21.35 37.76 10.70
N PRO A 232 -22.39 38.04 9.88
CA PRO A 232 -22.28 38.99 8.78
C PRO A 232 -21.93 40.40 9.28
N GLY A 233 -21.12 41.11 8.50
CA GLY A 233 -20.71 42.49 8.76
C GLY A 233 -21.62 43.51 8.08
N THR A 234 -21.62 44.75 8.57
CA THR A 234 -22.23 45.91 7.90
C THR A 234 -21.13 46.85 7.46
N ARG A 235 -21.02 47.13 6.15
CA ARG A 235 -20.03 48.05 5.59
C ARG A 235 -20.56 49.48 5.49
N LEU A 236 -19.67 50.45 5.65
CA LEU A 236 -19.94 51.83 5.27
C LEU A 236 -20.04 51.96 3.73
N PRO A 237 -20.82 52.90 3.18
CA PRO A 237 -20.92 53.10 1.73
C PRO A 237 -19.58 53.38 1.04
N SER A 238 -18.63 53.97 1.77
CA SER A 238 -17.26 54.28 1.35
C SER A 238 -16.32 53.06 1.39
N THR A 239 -16.74 51.92 1.93
CA THR A 239 -16.01 50.66 1.78
C THR A 239 -16.43 50.03 0.45
N VAL A 240 -15.53 50.03 -0.54
CA VAL A 240 -15.82 49.63 -1.91
C VAL A 240 -15.74 48.10 -2.03
N THR A 241 -16.72 47.47 -2.66
CA THR A 241 -16.70 46.04 -2.99
C THR A 241 -16.30 45.84 -4.45
N GLY A 242 -15.86 44.64 -4.83
CA GLY A 242 -15.54 44.34 -6.24
C GLY A 242 -14.20 44.88 -6.71
N VAL A 243 -13.31 45.32 -5.80
CA VAL A 243 -11.92 45.68 -6.15
C VAL A 243 -11.08 44.41 -6.33
N ASP A 244 -9.94 44.47 -7.01
CA ASP A 244 -9.09 43.28 -7.19
C ASP A 244 -8.67 42.67 -5.84
N GLY A 245 -9.05 41.42 -5.60
CA GLY A 245 -8.62 40.58 -4.48
C GLY A 245 -7.46 39.65 -4.85
N ARG A 246 -7.02 38.82 -3.89
CA ARG A 246 -6.02 37.77 -4.07
C ARG A 246 -6.57 36.57 -4.86
N PHE A 247 -7.82 36.18 -4.64
CA PHE A 247 -8.47 35.02 -5.29
C PHE A 247 -9.72 35.36 -6.12
N GLY A 248 -10.06 36.64 -6.20
CA GLY A 248 -11.21 37.15 -6.93
C GLY A 248 -11.39 38.64 -6.65
N SER A 249 -12.50 39.02 -6.04
CA SER A 249 -12.82 40.37 -5.60
C SER A 249 -12.56 40.54 -4.10
N GLY A 250 -12.04 41.69 -3.70
CA GLY A 250 -11.82 42.06 -2.31
C GLY A 250 -12.63 43.28 -1.85
N LEU A 251 -12.35 43.70 -0.63
CA LEU A 251 -12.86 44.94 -0.03
C LEU A 251 -11.81 46.05 -0.07
N GLY A 252 -12.16 47.17 -0.71
CA GLY A 252 -11.34 48.37 -0.82
C GLY A 252 -11.67 49.41 0.25
N PHE A 253 -10.65 49.83 0.98
CA PHE A 253 -10.70 50.87 2.00
C PHE A 253 -10.00 52.12 1.46
N VAL A 254 -10.78 53.17 1.19
CA VAL A 254 -10.33 54.38 0.48
C VAL A 254 -10.27 55.57 1.42
N TYR A 255 -9.65 56.66 0.96
CA TYR A 255 -9.58 57.90 1.72
C TYR A 255 -10.99 58.44 2.08
N GLY A 256 -11.25 58.59 3.37
CA GLY A 256 -12.59 58.84 3.92
C GLY A 256 -12.95 57.77 4.97
N ARG A 257 -14.19 57.82 5.48
CA ARG A 257 -14.68 56.88 6.51
C ARG A 257 -14.97 55.50 5.89
N SER A 258 -14.01 54.58 5.82
CA SER A 258 -14.24 53.21 5.30
C SER A 258 -14.06 52.20 6.43
N GLU A 259 -15.07 51.37 6.66
CA GLU A 259 -15.07 50.31 7.68
C GLU A 259 -16.13 49.24 7.39
N VAL A 260 -15.93 48.02 7.90
CA VAL A 260 -16.98 47.02 8.14
C VAL A 260 -17.07 46.73 9.64
N THR A 261 -18.28 46.84 10.18
CA THR A 261 -18.58 46.55 11.58
C THR A 261 -19.32 45.23 11.70
N VAL A 262 -18.79 44.31 12.50
CA VAL A 262 -19.42 43.04 12.87
C VAL A 262 -19.83 43.11 14.35
N PRO A 263 -21.12 42.94 14.69
CA PRO A 263 -21.58 43.01 16.07
C PRO A 263 -20.89 42.01 17.00
N ASP A 264 -20.73 42.39 18.27
CA ASP A 264 -20.19 41.47 19.27
C ASP A 264 -21.07 40.22 19.46
N ARG A 265 -20.40 39.09 19.70
CA ARG A 265 -21.01 37.78 19.93
C ARG A 265 -20.12 36.96 20.86
N ALA A 266 -20.73 36.02 21.59
CA ALA A 266 -20.02 35.11 22.49
C ALA A 266 -18.90 34.33 21.80
N ASP A 267 -19.04 34.06 20.50
CA ASP A 267 -18.03 33.34 19.70
C ASP A 267 -16.71 34.10 19.58
N PHE A 268 -16.73 35.43 19.65
CA PHE A 268 -15.54 36.29 19.62
C PHE A 268 -14.92 36.53 21.00
N ALA A 269 -15.45 35.92 22.07
CA ALA A 269 -14.88 36.04 23.40
C ALA A 269 -13.53 35.33 23.50
N LEU A 270 -12.55 35.97 24.14
CA LEU A 270 -11.18 35.47 24.32
C LEU A 270 -10.82 35.39 25.82
N PRO A 271 -11.39 34.42 26.56
CA PRO A 271 -11.03 34.19 27.95
C PRO A 271 -9.54 33.80 28.06
N ALA A 272 -9.00 33.81 29.28
CA ALA A 272 -7.59 33.49 29.53
C ALA A 272 -7.15 32.08 29.06
N THR A 273 -8.10 31.21 28.76
CA THR A 273 -7.91 29.83 28.29
C THR A 273 -8.07 29.65 26.78
N ALA A 274 -8.61 30.63 26.05
CA ALA A 274 -8.91 30.49 24.63
C ALA A 274 -7.77 31.00 23.74
N SER A 275 -7.39 30.18 22.76
CA SER A 275 -6.47 30.56 21.69
C SER A 275 -7.21 31.32 20.58
N LEU A 276 -6.44 32.00 19.73
CA LEU A 276 -6.94 32.71 18.56
C LEU A 276 -5.92 32.65 17.43
N THR A 277 -6.40 32.46 16.20
CA THR A 277 -5.72 32.94 15.00
C THR A 277 -6.61 33.95 14.29
N ALA A 278 -6.04 35.11 13.96
CA ALA A 278 -6.69 36.13 13.14
C ALA A 278 -5.81 36.42 11.92
N GLU A 279 -6.34 36.21 10.73
CA GLU A 279 -5.56 36.27 9.50
C GLU A 279 -6.32 36.84 8.31
N CYS A 280 -5.59 37.46 7.38
CA CYS A 280 -6.14 37.97 6.13
C CYS A 280 -5.07 38.19 5.06
N PHE A 281 -5.49 38.40 3.82
CA PHE A 281 -4.65 39.04 2.81
C PHE A 281 -4.84 40.56 2.82
N VAL A 282 -3.73 41.28 2.79
CA VAL A 282 -3.69 42.73 2.75
C VAL A 282 -2.81 43.22 1.61
N ARG A 283 -3.33 44.14 0.81
CA ARG A 283 -2.54 44.95 -0.13
C ARG A 283 -2.61 46.41 0.32
N PRO A 284 -1.55 46.97 0.88
CA PRO A 284 -1.56 48.33 1.42
C PRO A 284 -1.62 49.38 0.30
N ALA A 285 -2.30 50.50 0.57
CA ALA A 285 -2.23 51.67 -0.31
C ALA A 285 -0.84 52.34 -0.24
N PRO A 286 -0.37 53.00 -1.31
CA PRO A 286 0.86 53.78 -1.27
C PRO A 286 0.78 54.95 -0.27
N GLY A 287 1.85 55.15 0.50
CA GLY A 287 1.97 56.19 1.53
C GLY A 287 2.47 55.68 2.88
N ASN A 288 2.43 56.55 3.89
CA ASN A 288 2.85 56.31 5.27
C ASN A 288 1.67 56.31 6.26
N TRP A 289 0.48 55.95 5.77
CA TRP A 289 -0.75 55.89 6.55
C TRP A 289 -0.67 54.87 7.68
N ARG A 290 -1.42 55.09 8.75
CA ARG A 290 -1.41 54.23 9.94
C ARG A 290 -2.81 53.82 10.36
N GLY A 291 -3.19 52.56 10.20
CA GLY A 291 -4.54 52.12 10.54
C GLY A 291 -4.63 50.65 10.90
N ALA A 292 -5.67 50.31 11.67
CA ALA A 292 -5.98 48.93 11.98
C ALA A 292 -6.84 48.34 10.87
N PHE A 293 -6.35 47.27 10.23
CA PHE A 293 -7.13 46.58 9.20
C PHE A 293 -7.99 45.47 9.78
N LEU A 294 -7.67 44.97 10.98
CA LEU A 294 -8.49 44.01 11.70
C LEU A 294 -8.36 44.24 13.21
N SER A 295 -9.47 44.39 13.93
CA SER A 295 -9.41 44.67 15.37
C SER A 295 -10.67 44.28 16.14
N LYS A 296 -10.47 43.89 17.40
CA LYS A 296 -11.53 43.76 18.41
C LYS A 296 -10.97 44.28 19.74
N HIS A 297 -11.03 45.59 19.89
CA HIS A 297 -10.45 46.31 21.00
C HIS A 297 -11.44 47.33 21.56
N THR A 298 -11.48 47.45 22.88
CA THR A 298 -12.44 48.33 23.59
C THR A 298 -12.23 49.81 23.29
N ASP A 299 -10.98 50.21 23.12
CA ASP A 299 -10.61 51.56 22.68
C ASP A 299 -9.26 51.49 21.93
N MET A 300 -9.25 51.77 20.63
CA MET A 300 -8.02 51.72 19.82
C MET A 300 -7.12 52.95 20.03
N LEU A 301 -7.60 53.98 20.73
CA LEU A 301 -6.82 55.15 21.14
C LEU A 301 -6.02 54.90 22.42
N ASP A 302 -6.53 54.02 23.29
CA ASP A 302 -5.86 53.59 24.52
C ASP A 302 -5.41 52.12 24.41
N PRO A 303 -4.15 51.86 23.99
CA PRO A 303 -3.64 50.51 23.82
C PRO A 303 -3.47 49.73 25.13
N ALA A 304 -3.75 50.35 26.29
CA ALA A 304 -3.81 49.64 27.57
C ALA A 304 -5.15 48.94 27.79
N LYS A 305 -6.22 49.29 27.07
CA LYS A 305 -7.54 48.67 27.27
C LYS A 305 -7.61 47.23 26.73
N PRO A 306 -8.51 46.37 27.24
CA PRO A 306 -8.59 44.98 26.79
C PRO A 306 -8.95 44.83 25.31
N GLY A 307 -8.24 43.93 24.62
CA GLY A 307 -8.53 43.49 23.26
C GLY A 307 -7.29 43.21 22.41
N TRP A 308 -7.48 43.17 21.09
CA TRP A 308 -6.39 42.96 20.12
C TRP A 308 -6.63 43.75 18.82
N GLY A 309 -5.53 44.00 18.08
CA GLY A 309 -5.61 44.62 16.76
C GLY A 309 -4.35 44.43 15.92
N LEU A 310 -4.57 44.16 14.63
CA LEU A 310 -3.56 44.16 13.59
C LEU A 310 -3.55 45.51 12.87
N HIS A 311 -2.37 46.12 12.83
CA HIS A 311 -2.16 47.46 12.32
C HIS A 311 -1.12 47.46 11.22
N LEU A 312 -1.28 48.42 10.32
CA LEU A 312 -0.26 48.82 9.38
C LEU A 312 0.13 50.27 9.68
N GLY A 313 1.40 50.63 9.59
CA GLY A 313 1.84 52.00 9.84
C GLY A 313 3.32 52.24 9.62
N ASN A 314 3.77 53.46 9.93
CA ASN A 314 5.19 53.73 10.15
C ASN A 314 5.56 53.30 11.57
N PHE A 315 6.27 52.18 11.69
CA PHE A 315 6.75 51.67 12.97
C PHE A 315 8.24 51.43 12.88
N ARG A 316 8.98 51.78 13.93
CA ARG A 316 10.44 51.58 14.01
C ARG A 316 11.23 52.12 12.81
N GLY A 317 10.71 53.15 12.15
CA GLY A 317 11.33 53.76 10.96
C GLY A 317 11.02 53.06 9.63
N LEU A 318 10.16 52.05 9.62
CA LEU A 318 9.70 51.34 8.43
C LEU A 318 8.26 51.73 8.09
N ASP A 319 8.03 52.19 6.86
CA ASP A 319 6.69 52.44 6.35
C ASP A 319 5.96 51.12 6.06
N ARG A 320 4.64 51.11 6.28
CA ARG A 320 3.77 49.94 6.03
C ARG A 320 4.28 48.68 6.75
N ASP A 321 4.83 48.85 7.95
CA ASP A 321 5.17 47.75 8.83
C ASP A 321 3.92 47.25 9.55
N VAL A 322 3.89 45.95 9.83
CA VAL A 322 2.78 45.29 10.51
C VAL A 322 3.04 45.26 12.00
N ARG A 323 2.03 45.67 12.77
CA ARG A 323 2.06 45.59 14.23
C ARG A 323 0.86 44.82 14.76
N LEU A 324 1.14 43.83 15.59
CA LEU A 324 0.15 43.16 16.43
C LEU A 324 0.16 43.76 17.83
N LEU A 325 -1.00 44.21 18.29
CA LEU A 325 -1.24 44.71 19.65
C LEU A 325 -2.19 43.75 20.38
N LEU A 326 -1.84 43.37 21.61
CA LEU A 326 -2.72 42.67 22.54
C LEU A 326 -2.65 43.31 23.92
N SER A 327 -3.79 43.40 24.61
CA SER A 327 -3.84 43.84 26.00
C SER A 327 -4.98 43.15 26.75
N ASP A 328 -4.73 42.79 28.01
CA ASP A 328 -5.76 42.27 28.93
C ASP A 328 -6.35 43.36 29.86
N GLY A 329 -5.96 44.63 29.67
CA GLY A 329 -6.31 45.75 30.56
C GLY A 329 -5.25 46.08 31.62
N THR A 330 -4.28 45.19 31.83
CA THR A 330 -3.19 45.30 32.82
C THR A 330 -1.81 45.10 32.17
N THR A 331 -1.69 44.08 31.34
CA THR A 331 -0.49 43.68 30.61
C THR A 331 -0.71 43.89 29.11
N ARG A 332 0.31 44.44 28.44
CA ARG A 332 0.30 44.73 27.00
C ARG A 332 1.46 44.03 26.31
N VAL A 333 1.19 43.46 25.15
CA VAL A 333 2.17 42.87 24.24
C VAL A 333 2.07 43.56 22.87
N GLU A 334 3.23 43.92 22.32
CA GLU A 334 3.36 44.44 20.96
C GLU A 334 4.41 43.66 20.18
N LEU A 335 4.02 43.17 19.01
CA LEU A 335 4.90 42.52 18.05
C LEU A 335 4.94 43.34 16.77
N PHE A 336 6.14 43.49 16.20
CA PHE A 336 6.37 44.19 14.93
C PHE A 336 6.94 43.20 13.93
N ALA A 337 6.51 43.27 12.67
CA ALA A 337 7.04 42.39 11.63
C ALA A 337 8.45 42.79 11.19
N ASP A 338 8.84 44.04 11.49
CA ASP A 338 10.08 44.68 11.04
C ASP A 338 10.25 44.49 9.51
N LEU A 339 9.16 44.69 8.76
CA LEU A 339 9.07 44.51 7.31
C LEU A 339 8.11 45.49 6.66
N SER A 340 8.60 46.31 5.73
CA SER A 340 7.74 47.13 4.87
C SER A 340 7.00 46.26 3.84
N LEU A 341 5.67 46.26 3.90
CA LEU A 341 4.85 45.60 2.88
C LEU A 341 4.85 46.38 1.56
N ASP A 342 4.83 45.63 0.44
CA ASP A 342 4.75 46.20 -0.90
C ASP A 342 3.32 46.56 -1.27
N THR A 343 3.16 47.55 -2.14
CA THR A 343 1.84 48.11 -2.50
C THR A 343 1.24 47.48 -3.75
N ASP A 344 2.02 46.71 -4.52
CA ASP A 344 1.65 46.12 -5.80
C ASP A 344 1.23 44.64 -5.69
N ARG A 345 1.33 44.04 -4.51
CA ARG A 345 0.96 42.64 -4.24
C ARG A 345 0.25 42.46 -2.92
N PHE A 346 -0.49 41.36 -2.81
CA PHE A 346 -1.09 40.94 -1.55
C PHE A 346 -0.08 40.22 -0.66
N HIS A 347 -0.13 40.53 0.62
CA HIS A 347 0.62 39.85 1.67
C HIS A 347 -0.37 39.15 2.62
N HIS A 348 -0.10 37.90 2.96
CA HIS A 348 -0.83 37.23 4.05
C HIS A 348 -0.27 37.71 5.38
N VAL A 349 -1.14 38.01 6.33
CA VAL A 349 -0.76 38.39 7.70
C VAL A 349 -1.57 37.56 8.67
N ALA A 350 -0.92 36.97 9.67
CA ALA A 350 -1.60 36.22 10.72
C ALA A 350 -1.05 36.55 12.12
N ALA A 351 -1.97 36.82 13.03
CA ALA A 351 -1.72 36.93 14.47
C ALA A 351 -2.17 35.64 15.15
N VAL A 352 -1.30 35.05 15.97
CA VAL A 352 -1.58 33.80 16.68
C VAL A 352 -1.36 33.98 18.18
N LEU A 353 -2.40 33.78 18.96
CA LEU A 353 -2.34 33.67 20.42
C LEU A 353 -2.51 32.20 20.82
N ASP A 354 -1.42 31.56 21.21
CA ASP A 354 -1.37 30.16 21.62
C ASP A 354 -1.36 30.06 23.15
N ARG A 355 -2.53 29.81 23.74
CA ARG A 355 -2.67 29.65 25.20
C ARG A 355 -2.10 28.35 25.72
N VAL A 356 -2.02 27.32 24.89
CA VAL A 356 -1.51 26.00 25.27
C VAL A 356 0.00 26.08 25.45
N ARG A 357 0.70 26.73 24.52
CA ARG A 357 2.16 26.93 24.60
C ARG A 357 2.56 28.22 25.32
N GLY A 358 1.61 29.11 25.61
CA GLY A 358 1.86 30.40 26.25
C GLY A 358 2.67 31.35 25.37
N MET A 359 2.43 31.33 24.05
CA MET A 359 3.16 32.15 23.08
C MET A 359 2.22 32.98 22.22
N THR A 360 2.65 34.20 21.90
CA THR A 360 2.05 35.05 20.87
C THR A 360 3.00 35.13 19.69
N ARG A 361 2.47 35.05 18.46
CA ARG A 361 3.27 35.07 17.23
C ARG A 361 2.63 35.96 16.16
N LEU A 362 3.47 36.59 15.35
CA LEU A 362 3.10 37.37 14.18
C LEU A 362 3.78 36.78 12.94
N TYR A 363 2.97 36.47 11.93
CA TYR A 363 3.42 35.91 10.67
C TYR A 363 3.11 36.85 9.51
N VAL A 364 4.01 36.88 8.52
CA VAL A 364 3.78 37.53 7.22
C VAL A 364 4.17 36.55 6.13
N ASN A 365 3.27 36.30 5.17
CA ASN A 365 3.43 35.30 4.12
C ASN A 365 3.80 33.90 4.66
N GLY A 366 3.26 33.55 5.82
CA GLY A 366 3.52 32.28 6.51
C GLY A 366 4.86 32.20 7.24
N GLU A 367 5.73 33.20 7.12
CA GLU A 367 7.00 33.26 7.85
C GLU A 367 6.82 33.90 9.22
N LEU A 368 7.39 33.30 10.26
CA LEU A 368 7.38 33.87 11.61
C LEU A 368 8.25 35.14 11.65
N ARG A 369 7.64 36.30 11.92
CA ARG A 369 8.34 37.58 11.99
C ARG A 369 8.70 37.98 13.42
N ALA A 370 7.80 37.71 14.37
CA ALA A 370 8.02 38.03 15.77
C ALA A 370 7.24 37.09 16.70
N SER A 371 7.74 36.93 17.93
CA SER A 371 7.08 36.15 18.97
C SER A 371 7.36 36.71 20.36
N ASP A 372 6.46 36.43 21.30
CA ASP A 372 6.57 36.84 22.70
C ASP A 372 5.91 35.78 23.62
N SER A 373 6.42 35.62 24.84
CA SER A 373 5.95 34.63 25.83
C SER A 373 5.34 35.24 27.09
N THR A 374 5.09 36.55 27.08
CA THR A 374 4.45 37.28 28.16
C THR A 374 3.05 36.74 28.39
N ALA A 375 2.75 36.43 29.65
CA ALA A 375 1.44 35.93 30.04
C ALA A 375 0.41 37.06 30.00
N LEU A 376 -0.62 36.89 29.18
CA LEU A 376 -1.79 37.77 29.13
C LEU A 376 -2.97 37.15 29.90
N GLY A 377 -3.80 37.97 30.53
CA GLY A 377 -5.11 37.63 31.07
C GLY A 377 -6.18 37.47 29.98
N ALA A 378 -7.46 37.65 30.31
CA ALA A 378 -8.54 37.58 29.33
C ALA A 378 -8.56 38.83 28.44
N LEU A 379 -8.74 38.65 27.12
CA LEU A 379 -8.90 39.74 26.14
C LEU A 379 -10.38 39.97 25.79
N THR A 380 -11.30 39.16 26.34
CA THR A 380 -12.75 39.26 26.13
C THR A 380 -13.24 40.67 26.38
N ASN A 381 -14.01 41.19 25.42
CA ASN A 381 -14.64 42.49 25.50
C ASN A 381 -15.90 42.56 24.62
N ALA A 382 -16.74 43.57 24.87
CA ALA A 382 -17.99 43.80 24.16
C ALA A 382 -17.88 44.73 22.93
N ALA A 383 -16.66 45.08 22.49
CA ALA A 383 -16.49 45.91 21.31
C ALA A 383 -16.80 45.10 20.04
N PRO A 384 -17.34 45.73 18.98
CA PRO A 384 -17.53 45.04 17.71
C PRO A 384 -16.19 44.60 17.12
N LEU A 385 -16.22 43.55 16.29
CA LEU A 385 -15.11 43.25 15.40
C LEU A 385 -15.15 44.27 14.24
N ARG A 386 -14.03 44.94 14.00
CA ARG A 386 -13.88 45.99 13.01
C ARG A 386 -12.87 45.56 11.95
N ILE A 387 -13.30 45.59 10.69
CA ILE A 387 -12.46 45.34 9.51
C ILE A 387 -12.27 46.68 8.81
N GLY A 388 -11.02 47.13 8.70
CA GLY A 388 -10.67 48.49 8.29
C GLY A 388 -11.23 49.54 9.24
N PHE A 389 -10.68 49.61 10.46
CA PHE A 389 -11.10 50.52 11.52
C PHE A 389 -11.18 51.98 11.06
N ASP A 390 -12.29 52.67 11.33
CA ASP A 390 -12.45 54.10 11.05
C ASP A 390 -12.45 54.92 12.36
N ASP A 391 -11.46 55.80 12.53
CA ASP A 391 -11.48 56.83 13.57
C ASP A 391 -11.42 58.24 12.96
N THR A 392 -12.25 59.11 13.53
CA THR A 392 -12.48 60.47 13.07
C THR A 392 -12.04 61.53 14.07
N THR A 393 -11.42 61.12 15.18
CA THR A 393 -10.98 62.03 16.25
C THR A 393 -9.49 62.37 16.23
N GLY A 394 -8.68 61.74 15.37
CA GLY A 394 -7.31 62.19 15.09
C GLY A 394 -6.32 62.00 16.25
N GLY A 395 -6.55 61.01 17.12
CA GLY A 395 -5.66 60.67 18.24
C GLY A 395 -4.56 59.67 17.85
N GLY A 396 -3.37 59.81 18.45
CA GLY A 396 -2.07 59.28 18.00
C GLY A 396 -1.81 57.75 17.98
N PHE A 397 -2.82 56.88 17.89
CA PHE A 397 -2.61 55.43 17.81
C PHE A 397 -3.41 54.66 16.74
N SER A 398 -4.40 55.28 16.09
CA SER A 398 -5.22 54.66 15.03
C SER A 398 -5.81 55.72 14.08
N SER A 399 -5.55 55.59 12.77
CA SER A 399 -6.30 56.28 11.70
C SER A 399 -6.96 55.24 10.79
N SER A 400 -7.75 55.66 9.80
CA SER A 400 -8.42 54.74 8.88
C SER A 400 -7.39 53.88 8.12
N PHE A 401 -7.67 52.58 7.97
CA PHE A 401 -6.86 51.73 7.10
C PHE A 401 -7.11 52.07 5.63
N PHE A 402 -6.05 52.11 4.81
CA PHE A 402 -6.15 52.30 3.37
C PHE A 402 -5.46 51.16 2.62
N GLY A 403 -6.19 50.54 1.70
CA GLY A 403 -5.72 49.39 0.94
C GLY A 403 -6.86 48.45 0.59
N THR A 404 -6.51 47.23 0.19
CA THR A 404 -7.44 46.15 -0.11
C THR A 404 -7.27 45.02 0.90
N LEU A 405 -8.38 44.47 1.40
CA LEU A 405 -8.39 43.23 2.17
C LEU A 405 -9.14 42.15 1.40
N ASP A 406 -8.66 40.92 1.53
CA ASP A 406 -9.27 39.73 0.96
C ASP A 406 -9.07 38.53 1.90
N GLU A 407 -9.93 37.51 1.81
CA GLU A 407 -9.88 36.26 2.57
C GLU A 407 -9.58 36.50 4.06
N ILE A 408 -10.58 36.95 4.83
CA ILE A 408 -10.41 37.23 6.27
C ILE A 408 -10.95 36.06 7.08
N ARG A 409 -10.11 35.48 7.94
CA ARG A 409 -10.48 34.34 8.79
C ARG A 409 -10.13 34.57 10.26
N LEU A 410 -11.05 34.19 11.14
CA LEU A 410 -10.83 34.08 12.58
C LEU A 410 -11.03 32.63 13.01
N SER A 411 -10.09 32.06 13.77
CA SER A 411 -10.15 30.67 14.23
C SER A 411 -9.90 30.56 15.74
N ARG A 412 -10.53 29.57 16.38
CA ARG A 412 -10.31 29.22 17.80
C ARG A 412 -9.02 28.42 18.02
N ALA A 413 -8.42 27.87 16.97
CA ALA A 413 -7.12 27.22 17.07
C ALA A 413 -5.98 28.22 16.95
N ALA A 414 -4.85 27.87 17.55
CA ALA A 414 -3.57 28.54 17.31
C ALA A 414 -2.87 27.85 16.13
N LEU A 415 -3.04 28.38 14.92
CA LEU A 415 -2.49 27.82 13.70
C LEU A 415 -0.96 28.01 13.62
N THR A 416 -0.28 27.02 13.04
CA THR A 416 1.17 27.02 12.79
C THR A 416 1.53 26.78 11.33
N SER A 417 0.54 26.43 10.50
CA SER A 417 0.62 26.35 9.04
C SER A 417 -0.58 27.09 8.46
N PHE A 418 -0.39 27.69 7.29
CA PHE A 418 -1.42 28.48 6.59
C PHE A 418 -1.75 27.87 5.22
N GLY A 419 -1.38 26.61 4.98
CA GLY A 419 -1.89 25.86 3.84
C GLY A 419 -3.41 25.61 3.99
N PRO A 420 -4.19 25.61 2.89
CA PRO A 420 -3.77 25.78 1.49
C PRO A 420 -3.70 27.24 1.02
N VAL A 421 -3.93 28.24 1.89
CA VAL A 421 -4.04 29.65 1.47
C VAL A 421 -2.76 30.25 0.91
N LEU A 422 -1.62 29.70 1.32
CA LEU A 422 -0.29 30.02 0.80
C LEU A 422 0.23 28.97 -0.19
N GLY A 423 -0.60 28.01 -0.57
CA GLY A 423 -0.21 26.81 -1.29
C GLY A 423 0.00 25.62 -0.36
N GLU A 424 0.37 24.50 -0.96
CA GLU A 424 0.66 23.27 -0.22
C GLU A 424 1.94 23.39 0.62
N ASP A 425 1.86 23.07 1.90
CA ASP A 425 3.04 23.04 2.77
C ASP A 425 3.94 21.82 2.55
N ASP A 426 5.17 21.89 3.04
CA ASP A 426 6.20 20.87 2.82
C ASP A 426 5.77 19.49 3.33
N GLU A 427 5.04 19.45 4.45
CA GLU A 427 4.64 18.19 5.08
C GLU A 427 3.52 17.51 4.30
N SER A 428 2.52 18.28 3.89
CA SER A 428 1.46 17.83 2.98
C SER A 428 2.04 17.33 1.67
N TYR A 429 2.95 18.12 1.07
CA TYR A 429 3.55 17.77 -0.22
C TYR A 429 4.46 16.55 -0.11
N ARG A 430 5.28 16.44 0.94
CA ARG A 430 6.11 15.26 1.23
C ARG A 430 5.26 14.01 1.37
N SER A 431 4.19 14.07 2.17
CA SER A 431 3.26 12.95 2.36
C SER A 431 2.69 12.48 1.03
N ARG A 432 2.33 13.43 0.16
CA ARG A 432 1.85 13.16 -1.19
C ARG A 432 2.92 12.52 -2.08
N LEU A 433 4.14 13.06 -2.11
CA LEU A 433 5.26 12.48 -2.90
C LEU A 433 5.64 11.06 -2.46
N MET A 434 5.56 10.76 -1.15
CA MET A 434 5.85 9.43 -0.62
C MET A 434 4.86 8.36 -1.10
N LEU A 435 3.60 8.75 -1.37
CA LEU A 435 2.61 7.85 -1.94
C LEU A 435 3.01 7.40 -3.36
N PHE A 436 3.48 8.34 -4.19
CA PHE A 436 3.80 8.11 -5.60
C PHE A 436 5.11 7.36 -5.86
N ARG A 437 5.90 7.06 -4.80
CA ARG A 437 7.08 6.20 -4.92
C ARG A 437 6.74 4.71 -4.98
N ARG A 438 5.52 4.30 -4.60
CA ARG A 438 5.13 2.88 -4.56
C ARG A 438 4.53 2.45 -5.90
N TRP A 439 5.35 1.85 -6.76
CA TRP A 439 4.91 1.21 -7.99
C TRP A 439 4.41 -0.22 -7.72
N ASN A 440 3.22 -0.35 -7.14
CA ASN A 440 2.46 -1.59 -7.12
C ASN A 440 1.23 -1.44 -8.03
N LEU A 441 0.82 -2.53 -8.68
CA LEU A 441 -0.48 -2.60 -9.37
C LEU A 441 -1.58 -2.27 -8.36
N PRO A 442 -2.30 -1.14 -8.51
CA PRO A 442 -3.14 -0.60 -7.44
C PRO A 442 -4.35 -1.51 -7.22
N THR A 443 -4.35 -2.25 -6.12
CA THR A 443 -5.53 -2.96 -5.63
C THR A 443 -6.52 -1.99 -4.96
N PRO A 444 -7.84 -2.31 -4.88
CA PRO A 444 -8.80 -1.46 -4.15
C PRO A 444 -8.37 -1.15 -2.72
N THR A 445 -7.74 -2.10 -2.04
CA THR A 445 -7.18 -1.90 -0.69
C THR A 445 -6.04 -0.89 -0.68
N GLU A 446 -5.06 -1.01 -1.59
CA GLU A 446 -3.96 -0.05 -1.67
C GLU A 446 -4.44 1.36 -2.07
N ILE A 447 -5.47 1.46 -2.91
CA ILE A 447 -6.11 2.75 -3.25
C ILE A 447 -6.84 3.31 -2.03
N ALA A 448 -7.55 2.49 -1.25
CA ALA A 448 -8.20 2.94 -0.01
C ALA A 448 -7.17 3.45 1.00
N ASP A 449 -6.08 2.72 1.22
CA ASP A 449 -4.99 3.12 2.10
C ASP A 449 -4.36 4.44 1.64
N ALA A 450 -4.15 4.59 0.33
CA ALA A 450 -3.64 5.81 -0.29
C ALA A 450 -4.55 7.03 -0.05
N LEU A 451 -5.86 6.86 -0.28
CA LEU A 451 -6.85 7.90 -0.08
C LEU A 451 -6.97 8.29 1.40
N ASN A 452 -7.07 7.30 2.29
CA ASN A 452 -7.20 7.53 3.72
C ASN A 452 -5.95 8.17 4.33
N GLY A 453 -4.75 7.78 3.87
CA GLY A 453 -3.50 8.38 4.29
C GLY A 453 -3.37 9.87 3.95
N ILE A 454 -3.96 10.33 2.85
CA ILE A 454 -3.88 11.74 2.41
C ILE A 454 -5.07 12.59 2.90
N VAL A 455 -6.26 12.02 2.97
CA VAL A 455 -7.48 12.74 3.38
C VAL A 455 -7.52 12.99 4.88
N GLY A 456 -6.91 12.11 5.67
CA GLY A 456 -6.97 12.15 7.12
C GLY A 456 -8.38 11.91 7.65
N LEU A 457 -8.77 12.65 8.69
CA LEU A 457 -10.07 12.50 9.35
C LEU A 457 -11.18 13.23 8.59
N ILE A 458 -12.33 12.57 8.40
CA ILE A 458 -13.61 13.23 8.05
C ILE A 458 -14.54 13.04 9.26
N ASP A 459 -15.00 14.15 9.84
CA ASP A 459 -15.82 14.19 11.06
C ASP A 459 -15.28 13.31 12.22
N GLY A 460 -13.95 13.25 12.37
CA GLY A 460 -13.27 12.48 13.41
C GLY A 460 -13.27 10.96 13.19
N VAL A 461 -13.67 10.47 12.01
CA VAL A 461 -13.55 9.06 11.62
C VAL A 461 -12.19 8.82 10.96
N PHE A 462 -11.46 7.82 11.48
CA PHE A 462 -10.25 7.29 10.85
C PHE A 462 -10.62 6.39 9.68
N ASP A 463 -9.82 6.42 8.62
CA ASP A 463 -10.05 5.74 7.34
C ASP A 463 -11.46 5.96 6.75
N PRO A 464 -11.85 7.23 6.53
CA PRO A 464 -13.23 7.58 6.19
C PRO A 464 -13.65 7.18 4.77
N ILE A 465 -12.70 6.87 3.88
CA ILE A 465 -12.93 6.51 2.48
C ILE A 465 -12.88 4.99 2.31
N THR A 466 -13.89 4.46 1.63
CA THR A 466 -13.94 3.04 1.23
C THR A 466 -13.81 2.93 -0.26
N VAL A 467 -13.02 1.96 -0.73
CA VAL A 467 -12.89 1.64 -2.15
C VAL A 467 -13.36 0.21 -2.34
N SER A 468 -14.32 0.02 -3.25
CA SER A 468 -14.89 -1.29 -3.52
C SER A 468 -15.04 -1.51 -5.01
N ASP A 469 -14.80 -2.74 -5.44
CA ASP A 469 -15.11 -3.16 -6.80
C ASP A 469 -16.62 -3.07 -7.02
N ALA A 470 -17.03 -2.17 -7.92
CA ALA A 470 -18.39 -2.11 -8.43
C ALA A 470 -18.52 -2.96 -9.70
N TYR A 471 -17.81 -4.09 -9.74
CA TYR A 471 -17.89 -5.05 -10.83
C TYR A 471 -19.17 -5.88 -10.69
N GLU A 472 -20.02 -5.86 -11.71
CA GLU A 472 -21.09 -6.83 -11.83
C GLU A 472 -20.46 -8.20 -12.12
N LYS A 473 -20.46 -9.09 -11.11
CA LYS A 473 -19.90 -10.44 -11.19
C LYS A 473 -20.59 -11.21 -12.33
N SER A 474 -19.95 -11.22 -13.50
CA SER A 474 -20.44 -11.93 -14.69
C SER A 474 -20.02 -13.41 -14.63
N PRO A 475 -20.89 -14.37 -14.97
CA PRO A 475 -20.49 -15.76 -15.12
C PRO A 475 -19.32 -15.91 -16.08
N VAL A 476 -18.34 -16.73 -15.70
CA VAL A 476 -17.17 -17.06 -16.49
C VAL A 476 -16.99 -18.57 -16.58
N GLY A 477 -16.34 -19.00 -17.66
CA GLY A 477 -15.88 -20.37 -17.86
C GLY A 477 -14.55 -20.37 -18.58
N SER A 478 -13.76 -21.41 -18.34
CA SER A 478 -12.53 -21.67 -19.07
C SER A 478 -12.43 -23.12 -19.50
N HIS A 479 -11.75 -23.34 -20.63
CA HIS A 479 -11.45 -24.66 -21.15
C HIS A 479 -10.03 -24.68 -21.67
N THR A 480 -9.20 -25.50 -21.04
CA THR A 480 -7.82 -25.71 -21.47
C THR A 480 -7.76 -26.80 -22.52
N LEU A 481 -7.06 -26.51 -23.62
CA LEU A 481 -6.72 -27.47 -24.65
C LEU A 481 -5.22 -27.40 -24.96
N THR A 482 -4.68 -28.45 -25.56
CA THR A 482 -3.33 -28.45 -26.11
C THR A 482 -3.40 -28.47 -27.63
N VAL A 483 -2.78 -27.50 -28.29
CA VAL A 483 -2.51 -27.57 -29.72
C VAL A 483 -1.30 -28.46 -29.91
N ARG A 484 -1.48 -29.57 -30.61
CA ARG A 484 -0.42 -30.53 -30.96
C ARG A 484 0.08 -30.22 -32.37
N PRO A 485 1.40 -30.32 -32.63
CA PRO A 485 1.88 -30.23 -34.01
C PRO A 485 1.23 -31.33 -34.86
N ALA A 486 0.79 -31.01 -36.07
CA ALA A 486 0.31 -32.03 -37.00
C ALA A 486 1.47 -32.87 -37.58
N THR A 487 2.59 -32.20 -37.86
CA THR A 487 3.87 -32.79 -38.31
C THR A 487 5.05 -31.95 -37.81
N LEU A 488 6.24 -32.54 -37.75
CA LEU A 488 7.52 -31.82 -37.59
C LEU A 488 8.33 -31.93 -38.88
N GLN A 489 8.81 -30.80 -39.38
CA GLN A 489 9.61 -30.76 -40.62
C GLN A 489 11.01 -31.37 -40.40
N PRO A 490 11.68 -31.86 -41.45
CA PRO A 490 13.04 -32.37 -41.33
C PRO A 490 13.98 -31.34 -40.69
N GLY A 491 14.66 -31.72 -39.61
CA GLY A 491 15.60 -30.89 -38.85
C GLY A 491 14.97 -30.14 -37.67
N GLU A 492 13.65 -30.19 -37.54
CA GLU A 492 12.90 -29.47 -36.51
C GLU A 492 12.86 -30.23 -35.18
N SER A 493 12.92 -29.48 -34.07
CA SER A 493 12.71 -29.97 -32.72
C SER A 493 11.54 -29.25 -32.04
N ILE A 494 10.91 -29.93 -31.07
CA ILE A 494 9.86 -29.38 -30.23
C ILE A 494 9.98 -29.90 -28.79
N ASP A 495 9.67 -29.05 -27.81
CA ASP A 495 9.55 -29.46 -26.41
C ASP A 495 8.09 -29.74 -26.00
N ALA A 496 7.87 -30.24 -24.78
CA ALA A 496 6.54 -30.55 -24.26
C ALA A 496 5.60 -29.33 -24.13
N LEU A 497 6.13 -28.10 -24.14
CA LEU A 497 5.35 -26.86 -24.11
C LEU A 497 4.96 -26.38 -25.52
N GLY A 498 5.48 -27.03 -26.57
CA GLY A 498 5.24 -26.67 -27.96
C GLY A 498 6.28 -25.69 -28.55
N ARG A 499 7.33 -25.34 -27.79
CA ARG A 499 8.40 -24.44 -28.26
C ARG A 499 9.28 -25.17 -29.26
N ARG A 500 9.46 -24.57 -30.44
CA ARG A 500 10.23 -25.15 -31.55
C ARG A 500 11.66 -24.61 -31.59
N GLY A 501 12.61 -25.44 -32.00
CA GLY A 501 14.02 -25.03 -32.16
C GLY A 501 14.77 -24.81 -30.84
N ILE A 502 14.22 -25.31 -29.72
CA ILE A 502 14.90 -25.33 -28.42
C ILE A 502 15.87 -26.53 -28.36
N ASP A 503 17.02 -26.32 -27.74
CA ASP A 503 18.05 -27.35 -27.54
C ASP A 503 17.61 -28.39 -26.50
N GLU A 504 17.93 -29.67 -26.74
CA GLU A 504 17.63 -30.77 -25.81
C GLU A 504 18.19 -30.49 -24.40
N ALA A 505 19.39 -29.90 -24.32
CA ALA A 505 20.04 -29.61 -23.05
C ALA A 505 19.27 -28.61 -22.18
N GLU A 506 18.54 -27.66 -22.77
CA GLU A 506 17.72 -26.69 -22.04
C GLU A 506 16.48 -27.35 -21.43
N VAL A 507 15.93 -28.36 -22.09
CA VAL A 507 14.68 -29.03 -21.69
C VAL A 507 14.94 -30.25 -20.80
N CYS A 508 15.87 -31.10 -21.20
CA CYS A 508 16.11 -32.41 -20.59
C CYS A 508 17.39 -32.48 -19.74
N GLY A 509 18.18 -31.40 -19.71
CA GLY A 509 19.49 -31.35 -19.07
C GLY A 509 20.56 -32.09 -19.88
N THR A 510 21.80 -32.05 -19.38
CA THR A 510 22.94 -32.74 -19.99
C THR A 510 23.27 -34.05 -19.28
N LEU A 511 24.20 -34.82 -19.86
CA LEU A 511 24.76 -36.03 -19.22
C LEU A 511 25.45 -35.73 -17.88
N ALA A 512 26.00 -34.52 -17.70
CA ALA A 512 26.69 -34.14 -16.47
C ALA A 512 25.72 -33.85 -15.32
N ASP A 513 24.49 -33.45 -15.65
CA ASP A 513 23.46 -33.08 -14.67
C ASP A 513 22.73 -34.31 -14.08
N ASP A 514 22.96 -35.48 -14.66
CA ASP A 514 22.24 -36.71 -14.34
C ASP A 514 23.12 -37.67 -13.52
N PRO A 515 22.79 -37.96 -12.24
CA PRO A 515 23.52 -38.91 -11.40
C PRO A 515 23.25 -40.37 -11.83
N PHE A 516 23.63 -40.72 -13.06
CA PHE A 516 23.32 -41.98 -13.69
C PHE A 516 24.17 -43.14 -13.14
N ASP A 517 23.50 -44.27 -12.91
CA ASP A 517 24.11 -45.59 -12.66
C ASP A 517 23.37 -46.61 -13.55
N PRO A 518 24.06 -47.33 -14.45
CA PRO A 518 23.43 -48.20 -15.45
C PRO A 518 22.69 -49.40 -14.85
N ARG A 519 22.89 -49.70 -13.56
CA ARG A 519 22.16 -50.77 -12.86
C ARG A 519 20.69 -50.42 -12.63
N TRP A 520 20.29 -49.16 -12.79
CA TRP A 520 18.89 -48.71 -12.74
C TRP A 520 18.14 -48.92 -14.06
N LEU A 521 18.82 -49.33 -15.12
CA LEU A 521 18.17 -49.58 -16.39
C LEU A 521 17.38 -50.90 -16.36
N THR A 522 16.15 -50.82 -16.85
CA THR A 522 15.26 -51.97 -17.05
C THR A 522 15.35 -52.46 -18.48
N TYR A 523 15.26 -53.76 -18.68
CA TYR A 523 15.13 -54.35 -20.00
C TYR A 523 13.69 -54.14 -20.51
N TYR A 524 13.51 -53.42 -21.61
CA TYR A 524 12.19 -53.27 -22.23
C TYR A 524 11.78 -54.56 -22.95
N SER A 525 10.60 -55.08 -22.62
CA SER A 525 10.03 -56.30 -23.22
C SER A 525 8.56 -56.13 -23.67
N GLY A 526 8.09 -54.89 -23.77
CA GLY A 526 6.71 -54.59 -24.18
C GLY A 526 6.50 -54.69 -25.70
N PRO A 527 5.23 -54.71 -26.15
CA PRO A 527 4.91 -54.81 -27.58
C PRO A 527 5.07 -53.49 -28.34
N ALA A 528 5.30 -52.35 -27.68
CA ALA A 528 5.32 -51.03 -28.33
C ALA A 528 6.53 -50.80 -29.24
N ALA A 529 7.66 -51.45 -28.94
CA ALA A 529 8.92 -51.21 -29.62
C ALA A 529 9.66 -52.52 -29.92
N ASN A 530 10.28 -52.59 -31.09
CA ASN A 530 11.22 -53.64 -31.46
C ASN A 530 12.63 -53.06 -31.60
N PHE A 531 13.63 -53.80 -31.13
CA PHE A 531 15.04 -53.42 -31.13
C PHE A 531 15.82 -54.28 -32.14
N PRO A 532 15.69 -54.00 -33.46
CA PRO A 532 16.47 -54.71 -34.48
C PRO A 532 17.98 -54.46 -34.34
N VAL A 533 18.36 -53.28 -33.84
CA VAL A 533 19.74 -52.88 -33.55
C VAL A 533 19.72 -52.02 -32.28
N GLY A 534 20.60 -52.30 -31.31
CA GLY A 534 20.73 -51.51 -30.07
C GLY A 534 20.28 -52.23 -28.80
N ASP A 535 20.66 -51.65 -27.66
CA ASP A 535 20.37 -52.20 -26.34
C ASP A 535 18.98 -51.76 -25.85
N PRO A 536 18.08 -52.70 -25.49
CA PRO A 536 16.72 -52.39 -25.00
C PRO A 536 16.68 -51.98 -23.54
N ARG A 537 17.83 -51.85 -22.87
CA ARG A 537 17.90 -51.27 -21.53
C ARG A 537 17.54 -49.78 -21.58
N MET A 538 16.65 -49.34 -20.69
CA MET A 538 16.23 -47.94 -20.59
C MET A 538 15.74 -47.61 -19.18
N ARG A 539 15.47 -46.34 -18.87
CA ARG A 539 14.81 -45.97 -17.61
C ARG A 539 13.32 -46.29 -17.64
N GLN A 540 12.75 -46.49 -16.46
CA GLN A 540 11.34 -46.83 -16.29
C GLN A 540 10.36 -45.77 -16.86
N PRO A 541 10.58 -44.45 -16.74
CA PRO A 541 9.72 -43.46 -17.38
C PRO A 541 9.66 -43.60 -18.91
N LEU A 542 10.77 -43.97 -19.55
CA LEU A 542 10.84 -44.13 -21.01
C LEU A 542 10.01 -45.32 -21.51
N THR A 543 9.88 -46.37 -20.69
CA THR A 543 8.99 -47.51 -20.99
C THR A 543 7.53 -47.05 -21.11
N ARG A 544 7.07 -46.18 -20.21
CA ARG A 544 5.69 -45.68 -20.24
C ARG A 544 5.44 -44.74 -21.42
N ALA A 545 6.40 -43.87 -21.72
CA ALA A 545 6.30 -42.97 -22.87
C ALA A 545 6.21 -43.76 -24.19
N LEU A 546 6.94 -44.88 -24.31
CA LEU A 546 6.82 -45.80 -25.45
C LEU A 546 5.45 -46.48 -25.52
N ASP A 547 4.93 -46.97 -24.40
CA ASP A 547 3.62 -47.60 -24.36
C ASP A 547 2.50 -46.59 -24.70
N ALA A 548 2.64 -45.34 -24.24
CA ALA A 548 1.76 -44.23 -24.61
C ALA A 548 1.85 -43.88 -26.11
N LEU A 549 3.05 -43.88 -26.69
CA LEU A 549 3.23 -43.67 -28.13
C LEU A 549 2.54 -44.76 -28.95
N HIS A 550 2.66 -46.01 -28.52
CA HIS A 550 1.96 -47.10 -29.18
C HIS A 550 0.43 -46.98 -29.06
N ALA A 551 -0.09 -46.59 -27.89
CA ALA A 551 -1.52 -46.32 -27.73
C ALA A 551 -2.00 -45.21 -28.68
N VAL A 552 -1.24 -44.11 -28.79
CA VAL A 552 -1.53 -42.99 -29.69
C VAL A 552 -1.48 -43.41 -31.17
N LEU A 553 -0.52 -44.25 -31.56
CA LEU A 553 -0.41 -44.81 -32.91
C LEU A 553 -1.61 -45.70 -33.27
N VAL A 554 -2.05 -46.55 -32.33
CA VAL A 554 -3.22 -47.41 -32.52
C VAL A 554 -4.50 -46.57 -32.62
N GLU A 555 -4.68 -45.61 -31.70
CA GLU A 555 -5.89 -44.80 -31.60
C GLU A 555 -6.07 -43.87 -32.81
N LEU A 556 -5.01 -43.18 -33.23
CA LEU A 556 -5.11 -42.10 -34.23
C LEU A 556 -4.76 -42.54 -35.64
N GLU A 557 -3.83 -43.49 -35.79
CA GLU A 557 -3.35 -43.92 -37.11
C GLU A 557 -3.81 -45.35 -37.46
N GLY A 558 -4.45 -46.07 -36.54
CA GLY A 558 -4.92 -47.44 -36.76
C GLY A 558 -3.79 -48.47 -36.92
N HIS A 559 -2.56 -48.11 -36.52
CA HIS A 559 -1.38 -48.97 -36.66
C HIS A 559 -1.01 -49.61 -35.31
N SER A 560 -0.91 -50.94 -35.32
CA SER A 560 -0.54 -51.75 -34.13
C SER A 560 0.87 -52.33 -34.23
N GLU A 561 1.60 -52.00 -35.29
CA GLU A 561 2.97 -52.42 -35.47
C GLU A 561 3.90 -51.70 -34.47
N PRO A 562 4.93 -52.40 -33.95
CA PRO A 562 5.89 -51.78 -33.05
C PRO A 562 6.78 -50.78 -33.79
N VAL A 563 7.09 -49.70 -33.10
CA VAL A 563 8.12 -48.76 -33.52
C VAL A 563 9.48 -49.47 -33.60
N ARG A 564 10.28 -49.21 -34.63
CA ARG A 564 11.62 -49.79 -34.82
C ARG A 564 12.67 -48.88 -34.21
N VAL A 565 13.36 -49.37 -33.19
CA VAL A 565 14.46 -48.64 -32.54
C VAL A 565 15.76 -48.89 -33.31
N SER A 566 16.33 -47.82 -33.87
CA SER A 566 17.63 -47.84 -34.54
C SER A 566 18.77 -47.37 -33.63
N GLY A 567 18.46 -46.68 -32.52
CA GLY A 567 19.42 -46.27 -31.50
C GLY A 567 18.81 -46.32 -30.09
N GLY A 568 19.10 -47.41 -29.37
CA GLY A 568 18.76 -47.60 -27.95
C GLY A 568 19.85 -47.11 -27.00
N TYR A 569 19.90 -47.67 -25.80
CA TYR A 569 20.94 -47.34 -24.82
C TYR A 569 22.33 -47.68 -25.36
N ASP A 570 23.25 -46.71 -25.25
CA ASP A 570 24.65 -46.87 -25.62
C ASP A 570 25.51 -46.04 -24.66
N PRO A 571 26.29 -46.66 -23.75
CA PRO A 571 27.09 -45.94 -22.77
C PRO A 571 28.18 -45.04 -23.38
N LYS A 572 28.45 -45.15 -24.69
CA LYS A 572 29.38 -44.28 -25.42
C LYS A 572 28.69 -43.21 -26.25
N ALA A 573 27.35 -43.16 -26.26
CA ALA A 573 26.62 -42.12 -26.97
C ALA A 573 26.94 -40.73 -26.38
N PRO A 574 27.03 -39.69 -27.22
CA PRO A 574 27.27 -38.32 -26.74
C PRO A 574 26.00 -37.64 -26.20
N ASP A 575 24.86 -38.32 -26.24
CA ASP A 575 23.52 -37.80 -25.95
C ASP A 575 22.81 -38.63 -24.84
N LEU A 576 21.56 -38.30 -24.53
CA LEU A 576 20.80 -38.91 -23.41
C LEU A 576 20.54 -40.42 -23.57
N ARG A 577 20.90 -41.04 -24.71
CA ARG A 577 20.94 -42.51 -24.84
C ARG A 577 21.98 -43.13 -23.92
N ALA A 578 23.06 -42.42 -23.57
CA ALA A 578 24.08 -42.91 -22.64
C ALA A 578 23.58 -43.09 -21.20
N VAL A 579 22.43 -42.52 -20.86
CA VAL A 579 21.77 -42.65 -19.55
C VAL A 579 20.40 -43.34 -19.63
N GLY A 580 20.06 -43.86 -20.81
CA GLY A 580 18.82 -44.59 -21.08
C GLY A 580 17.56 -43.73 -21.03
N ARG A 581 17.65 -42.42 -21.35
CA ARG A 581 16.53 -41.46 -21.37
C ARG A 581 16.11 -41.01 -22.77
N ALA A 582 16.76 -41.52 -23.81
CA ALA A 582 16.44 -41.19 -25.20
C ALA A 582 16.44 -42.42 -26.10
N LEU A 583 15.75 -42.30 -27.23
CA LEU A 583 15.70 -43.30 -28.28
C LEU A 583 15.74 -42.63 -29.65
N ILE A 584 16.29 -43.35 -30.63
CA ILE A 584 16.13 -43.05 -32.04
C ILE A 584 15.26 -44.13 -32.66
N VAL A 585 14.20 -43.71 -33.33
CA VAL A 585 13.17 -44.60 -33.83
C VAL A 585 12.62 -44.23 -35.19
N TRP A 586 12.08 -45.21 -35.90
CA TRP A 586 11.28 -45.04 -37.11
C TRP A 586 10.11 -46.02 -37.11
N HIS A 587 9.09 -45.77 -37.94
CA HIS A 587 7.93 -46.64 -38.08
C HIS A 587 7.75 -47.05 -39.55
N PRO A 588 7.44 -48.32 -39.86
CA PRO A 588 7.37 -48.80 -41.24
C PRO A 588 6.26 -48.16 -42.08
N PHE A 589 5.18 -47.70 -41.44
CA PHE A 589 3.99 -47.19 -42.13
C PHE A 589 3.66 -45.72 -41.81
N VAL A 590 4.34 -45.12 -40.84
CA VAL A 590 4.07 -43.73 -40.40
C VAL A 590 5.30 -42.89 -40.72
N PRO A 591 5.20 -41.85 -41.58
CA PRO A 591 6.33 -41.00 -41.92
C PRO A 591 6.97 -40.34 -40.69
N ALA A 592 8.29 -40.13 -40.70
CA ALA A 592 9.04 -39.59 -39.56
C ALA A 592 8.49 -38.24 -39.08
N ALA A 593 8.07 -37.36 -40.00
CA ALA A 593 7.44 -36.09 -39.68
C ALA A 593 6.15 -36.22 -38.84
N ARG A 594 5.31 -37.23 -39.13
CA ARG A 594 4.09 -37.52 -38.37
C ARG A 594 4.41 -38.26 -37.08
N LEU A 595 5.33 -39.22 -37.12
CA LEU A 595 5.77 -39.98 -35.96
C LEU A 595 6.36 -39.06 -34.86
N ALA A 596 7.14 -38.05 -35.24
CA ALA A 596 7.67 -37.05 -34.32
C ALA A 596 6.54 -36.27 -33.61
N ALA A 597 5.48 -35.92 -34.34
CA ALA A 597 4.33 -35.21 -33.78
C ALA A 597 3.55 -36.09 -32.78
N LEU A 598 3.38 -37.37 -33.10
CA LEU A 598 2.75 -38.36 -32.22
C LEU A 598 3.62 -38.65 -30.99
N ALA A 599 4.95 -38.67 -31.12
CA ALA A 599 5.86 -38.77 -29.98
C ALA A 599 5.72 -37.58 -29.03
N HIS A 600 5.64 -36.36 -29.55
CA HIS A 600 5.33 -35.19 -28.71
C HIS A 600 3.97 -35.35 -27.99
N ARG A 601 2.94 -35.84 -28.70
CA ARG A 601 1.62 -36.11 -28.09
C ARG A 601 1.66 -37.21 -27.02
N ALA A 602 2.53 -38.21 -27.18
CA ALA A 602 2.73 -39.30 -26.24
C ALA A 602 3.44 -38.88 -24.93
N GLY A 603 3.90 -37.63 -24.84
CA GLY A 603 4.48 -37.07 -23.61
C GLY A 603 6.01 -37.09 -23.55
N PHE A 604 6.70 -37.28 -24.67
CA PHE A 604 8.15 -37.07 -24.72
C PHE A 604 8.47 -35.59 -24.49
N SER A 605 9.44 -35.32 -23.60
CA SER A 605 9.78 -33.95 -23.18
C SER A 605 10.43 -33.15 -24.31
N TRP A 606 11.19 -33.83 -25.17
CA TRP A 606 11.82 -33.24 -26.34
C TRP A 606 11.82 -34.25 -27.49
N VAL A 607 11.48 -33.78 -28.69
CA VAL A 607 11.43 -34.60 -29.91
C VAL A 607 12.06 -33.85 -31.06
N GLN A 608 12.84 -34.54 -31.87
CA GLN A 608 13.45 -34.01 -33.10
C GLN A 608 13.27 -34.97 -34.27
N HIS A 609 12.85 -34.40 -35.40
CA HIS A 609 12.88 -35.08 -36.68
C HIS A 609 14.25 -34.88 -37.35
N ARG A 610 15.02 -35.94 -37.54
CA ARG A 610 16.41 -35.85 -38.03
C ARG A 610 16.48 -35.90 -39.54
N ALA A 611 16.75 -34.75 -40.17
CA ALA A 611 16.75 -34.61 -41.63
C ALA A 611 17.73 -35.54 -42.38
N ALA A 612 18.88 -35.86 -41.79
CA ALA A 612 19.92 -36.64 -42.46
C ALA A 612 19.57 -38.14 -42.57
N THR A 613 18.75 -38.65 -41.66
CA THR A 613 18.46 -40.08 -41.50
C THR A 613 16.97 -40.42 -41.61
N ASP A 614 16.10 -39.41 -41.70
CA ASP A 614 14.64 -39.53 -41.79
C ASP A 614 14.03 -40.40 -40.69
N ASP A 615 14.51 -40.19 -39.46
CA ASP A 615 14.04 -40.87 -38.25
C ASP A 615 13.89 -39.86 -37.09
N VAL A 616 13.30 -40.33 -35.99
CA VAL A 616 12.87 -39.49 -34.87
C VAL A 616 13.76 -39.75 -33.66
N TYR A 617 14.38 -38.71 -33.14
CA TYR A 617 15.01 -38.73 -31.83
C TYR A 617 14.01 -38.21 -30.80
N MET A 618 13.90 -38.88 -29.66
CA MET A 618 12.95 -38.53 -28.60
C MET A 618 13.57 -38.77 -27.23
N SER A 619 13.39 -37.84 -26.30
CA SER A 619 13.98 -37.89 -24.96
C SER A 619 13.07 -37.35 -23.86
N LEU A 620 13.41 -37.72 -22.61
CA LEU A 620 12.67 -37.34 -21.40
C LEU A 620 13.52 -36.50 -20.45
N ALA A 621 12.92 -35.43 -19.94
CA ALA A 621 13.49 -34.60 -18.88
C ALA A 621 13.42 -35.29 -17.50
N ASP A 622 12.48 -36.23 -17.32
CA ASP A 622 12.33 -36.98 -16.08
C ASP A 622 13.60 -37.81 -15.78
N THR A 623 14.27 -37.45 -14.70
CA THR A 623 15.49 -38.12 -14.21
C THR A 623 15.20 -39.21 -13.20
N SER A 624 13.93 -39.45 -12.85
CA SER A 624 13.56 -40.48 -11.89
C SER A 624 14.07 -41.86 -12.33
N VAL A 625 14.66 -42.58 -11.36
CA VAL A 625 15.21 -43.93 -11.57
C VAL A 625 14.30 -45.01 -10.99
N VAL A 626 13.35 -44.61 -10.14
CA VAL A 626 12.42 -45.48 -9.42
C VAL A 626 11.09 -44.77 -9.20
N GLU A 627 10.04 -45.57 -9.01
CA GLU A 627 8.72 -45.09 -8.65
C GLU A 627 8.09 -45.95 -7.54
N ILE A 628 7.15 -45.35 -6.82
CA ILE A 628 6.40 -46.00 -5.75
C ILE A 628 5.09 -46.57 -6.31
N THR A 629 4.95 -47.89 -6.30
CA THR A 629 3.75 -48.62 -6.72
C THR A 629 2.89 -49.02 -5.52
N GLY A 630 1.59 -49.28 -5.75
CA GLY A 630 0.63 -49.67 -4.70
C GLY A 630 -0.66 -48.83 -4.71
N GLY A 631 -1.55 -49.07 -3.73
CA GLY A 631 -2.90 -48.51 -3.68
C GLY A 631 -3.93 -49.44 -4.34
N THR A 632 -5.04 -49.71 -3.66
CA THR A 632 -6.07 -50.67 -4.11
C THR A 632 -7.30 -49.99 -4.71
N GLY A 633 -7.39 -48.66 -4.63
CA GLY A 633 -8.60 -47.91 -4.92
C GLY A 633 -9.62 -48.08 -3.78
N TRP A 634 -10.29 -46.99 -3.41
CA TRP A 634 -11.31 -46.95 -2.36
C TRP A 634 -12.33 -45.84 -2.68
N PHE A 635 -13.46 -46.21 -3.27
CA PHE A 635 -14.55 -45.28 -3.62
C PHE A 635 -14.09 -43.93 -4.23
N GLY A 636 -13.13 -43.96 -5.17
CA GLY A 636 -12.58 -42.75 -5.80
C GLY A 636 -11.29 -42.18 -5.15
N THR A 637 -10.82 -42.76 -4.05
CA THR A 637 -9.53 -42.45 -3.40
C THR A 637 -8.53 -43.60 -3.53
N ASP A 638 -7.25 -43.40 -3.19
CA ASP A 638 -6.22 -44.44 -3.28
C ASP A 638 -6.35 -45.51 -2.18
N LEU A 639 -6.76 -45.09 -0.98
CA LEU A 639 -6.81 -45.87 0.26
C LEU A 639 -8.06 -45.53 1.08
N GLY A 640 -8.50 -46.43 1.96
CA GLY A 640 -9.59 -46.16 2.92
C GLY A 640 -9.09 -46.20 4.35
N ALA A 641 -9.33 -45.17 5.17
CA ALA A 641 -8.91 -45.11 6.58
C ALA A 641 -9.27 -46.40 7.33
N GLY A 642 -8.45 -46.99 8.20
CA GLY A 642 -8.79 -48.24 8.90
C GLY A 642 -8.95 -49.50 8.02
N ASN A 643 -8.75 -49.43 6.69
CA ASN A 643 -8.60 -50.66 5.88
C ASN A 643 -7.32 -51.40 6.30
N PRO A 644 -7.24 -52.71 5.99
CA PRO A 644 -6.00 -53.46 6.12
C PRO A 644 -4.84 -52.77 5.40
N THR A 645 -3.64 -53.08 5.85
CA THR A 645 -2.41 -52.53 5.27
C THR A 645 -2.26 -52.89 3.80
N THR A 646 -1.89 -51.90 3.00
CA THR A 646 -1.64 -52.07 1.56
C THR A 646 -0.13 -52.13 1.30
N PRO A 647 0.39 -53.12 0.55
CA PRO A 647 1.80 -53.15 0.20
C PRO A 647 2.15 -52.04 -0.79
N LEU A 648 3.24 -51.34 -0.51
CA LEU A 648 3.88 -50.38 -1.41
C LEU A 648 5.18 -51.00 -1.93
N GLY A 649 5.39 -50.92 -3.23
CA GLY A 649 6.55 -51.48 -3.92
C GLY A 649 7.40 -50.43 -4.61
N ILE A 650 8.59 -50.82 -5.02
CA ILE A 650 9.50 -50.01 -5.84
C ILE A 650 9.54 -50.63 -7.24
N GLN A 651 9.37 -49.81 -8.27
CA GLN A 651 9.58 -50.21 -9.65
C GLN A 651 10.54 -49.25 -10.37
N PRO A 652 11.65 -49.75 -10.96
CA PRO A 652 12.15 -51.12 -10.89
C PRO A 652 12.77 -51.45 -9.52
N LEU A 653 13.03 -52.74 -9.27
CA LEU A 653 13.72 -53.16 -8.05
C LEU A 653 15.15 -52.60 -8.02
N PRO A 654 15.56 -51.97 -6.91
CA PRO A 654 16.94 -51.50 -6.75
C PRO A 654 17.98 -52.64 -6.82
N PRO A 655 19.25 -52.32 -7.17
CA PRO A 655 20.36 -53.26 -7.02
C PRO A 655 20.46 -53.82 -5.60
N HIS A 656 20.90 -55.07 -5.45
CA HIS A 656 20.88 -55.79 -4.17
C HIS A 656 21.67 -55.12 -3.03
N GLU A 657 22.66 -54.30 -3.37
CA GLU A 657 23.52 -53.54 -2.45
C GLU A 657 22.93 -52.16 -2.09
N ALA A 658 21.82 -51.75 -2.71
CA ALA A 658 21.17 -50.49 -2.43
C ALA A 658 20.45 -50.54 -1.07
N GLN A 659 20.52 -49.43 -0.32
CA GLN A 659 19.82 -49.28 0.96
C GLN A 659 18.62 -48.35 0.77
N GLN A 660 17.42 -48.89 0.95
CA GLN A 660 16.17 -48.14 0.82
C GLN A 660 15.71 -47.68 2.20
N ARG A 661 15.12 -46.49 2.26
CA ARG A 661 14.45 -45.97 3.45
C ARG A 661 13.15 -45.30 3.03
N TRP A 662 12.06 -45.81 3.57
CA TRP A 662 10.73 -45.22 3.40
C TRP A 662 10.47 -44.17 4.48
N SER A 663 9.80 -43.10 4.10
CA SER A 663 9.30 -42.06 5.00
C SER A 663 7.92 -41.61 4.58
N LEU A 664 7.20 -41.02 5.54
CA LEU A 664 5.83 -40.56 5.35
C LEU A 664 5.77 -39.10 5.77
N LEU A 665 5.26 -38.26 4.87
CA LEU A 665 4.99 -36.85 5.08
C LEU A 665 3.48 -36.69 5.19
N GLN A 666 3.02 -36.07 6.28
CA GLN A 666 1.61 -35.83 6.55
C GLN A 666 1.38 -34.33 6.62
N ALA A 667 0.50 -33.83 5.75
CA ALA A 667 0.08 -32.44 5.72
C ALA A 667 -1.46 -32.40 5.72
N GLY A 668 -2.04 -31.50 6.50
CA GLY A 668 -3.50 -31.45 6.68
C GLY A 668 -4.04 -32.58 7.56
N PRO A 669 -5.31 -33.02 7.36
CA PRO A 669 -5.99 -33.98 8.24
C PRO A 669 -5.61 -35.45 8.00
N GLY A 670 -5.00 -35.79 6.84
CA GLY A 670 -4.62 -37.15 6.49
C GLY A 670 -3.64 -37.79 7.48
N ARG A 671 -3.93 -39.02 7.92
CA ARG A 671 -3.03 -39.82 8.79
C ARG A 671 -2.85 -41.22 8.22
N ALA A 672 -1.61 -41.69 8.23
CA ALA A 672 -1.27 -43.08 7.91
C ALA A 672 -0.02 -43.51 8.69
N GLU A 673 0.26 -44.80 8.74
CA GLU A 673 1.49 -45.34 9.29
C GLU A 673 2.15 -46.26 8.28
N LEU A 674 3.48 -46.31 8.29
CA LEU A 674 4.22 -47.34 7.57
C LEU A 674 4.46 -48.51 8.54
N LEU A 675 3.91 -49.67 8.24
CA LEU A 675 4.03 -50.88 9.06
C LEU A 675 5.00 -51.88 8.41
N GLY A 676 5.78 -52.57 9.26
CA GLY A 676 6.84 -53.48 8.84
C GLY A 676 8.20 -52.79 8.71
N THR A 677 9.09 -53.36 7.91
CA THR A 677 10.44 -52.80 7.74
C THR A 677 10.37 -51.56 6.84
N VAL A 678 10.67 -50.39 7.38
CA VAL A 678 10.85 -49.15 6.61
C VAL A 678 12.17 -49.12 5.81
N VAL A 679 12.87 -50.25 5.78
CA VAL A 679 14.11 -50.51 5.05
C VAL A 679 13.89 -51.75 4.19
N GLY A 680 14.00 -51.60 2.87
CA GLY A 680 13.80 -52.68 1.91
C GLY A 680 12.91 -52.30 0.72
N ASN A 681 12.68 -53.27 -0.17
CA ASN A 681 12.00 -53.04 -1.45
C ASN A 681 10.47 -52.97 -1.37
N VAL A 682 9.90 -53.33 -0.22
CA VAL A 682 8.47 -53.30 0.04
C VAL A 682 8.27 -52.74 1.44
N THR A 683 7.28 -51.86 1.59
CA THR A 683 6.75 -51.46 2.90
C THR A 683 5.22 -51.61 2.87
N ASN A 684 4.55 -51.51 4.01
CA ASN A 684 3.09 -51.51 4.03
C ASN A 684 2.59 -50.17 4.56
N ILE A 685 1.59 -49.59 3.90
CA ILE A 685 0.90 -48.40 4.39
C ILE A 685 -0.41 -48.81 5.09
N HIS A 686 -0.58 -48.36 6.34
CA HIS A 686 -1.81 -48.44 7.11
C HIS A 686 -2.49 -47.06 7.10
N PRO A 687 -3.56 -46.85 6.34
CA PRO A 687 -4.31 -45.59 6.37
C PRO A 687 -5.09 -45.45 7.68
N LEU A 688 -4.98 -44.32 8.39
CA LEU A 688 -5.59 -44.12 9.72
C LEU A 688 -6.71 -43.08 9.72
N ALA A 689 -6.54 -41.97 9.02
CA ALA A 689 -7.54 -40.90 8.94
C ALA A 689 -7.66 -40.32 7.53
N PRO A 690 -8.85 -39.87 7.12
CA PRO A 690 -9.08 -39.30 5.79
C PRO A 690 -8.24 -38.05 5.51
N GLY A 691 -7.92 -37.85 4.24
CA GLY A 691 -7.13 -36.73 3.73
C GLY A 691 -5.93 -37.18 2.91
N GLU A 692 -4.98 -36.28 2.68
CA GLU A 692 -3.82 -36.54 1.82
C GLU A 692 -2.57 -36.91 2.63
N VAL A 693 -1.80 -37.89 2.16
CA VAL A 693 -0.46 -38.19 2.68
C VAL A 693 0.53 -38.35 1.52
N THR A 694 1.79 -37.99 1.73
CA THR A 694 2.86 -38.19 0.75
C THR A 694 3.86 -39.21 1.26
N VAL A 695 4.05 -40.30 0.52
CA VAL A 695 5.09 -41.30 0.81
C VAL A 695 6.35 -40.91 0.04
N ALA A 696 7.47 -40.88 0.73
CA ALA A 696 8.78 -40.66 0.15
C ALA A 696 9.68 -41.89 0.34
N LEU A 697 10.55 -42.12 -0.62
CA LEU A 697 11.49 -43.22 -0.67
C LEU A 697 12.87 -42.64 -0.95
N GLU A 698 13.82 -42.88 -0.06
CA GLU A 698 15.24 -42.55 -0.23
C GLU A 698 16.00 -43.85 -0.53
N ILE A 699 16.85 -43.87 -1.55
CA ILE A 699 17.68 -45.03 -1.89
C ILE A 699 19.14 -44.60 -1.97
N ARG A 700 20.00 -45.22 -1.15
CA ARG A 700 21.44 -45.00 -1.16
C ARG A 700 22.16 -46.12 -1.90
N LEU A 701 22.98 -45.75 -2.87
CA LEU A 701 23.78 -46.68 -3.67
C LEU A 701 25.11 -46.02 -4.04
N GLY A 702 26.23 -46.64 -3.66
CA GLY A 702 27.57 -46.18 -4.05
C GLY A 702 27.90 -44.74 -3.62
N GLY A 703 27.38 -44.28 -2.47
CA GLY A 703 27.58 -42.91 -1.97
C GLY A 703 26.66 -41.85 -2.59
N ARG A 704 25.75 -42.23 -3.49
CA ARG A 704 24.72 -41.37 -4.07
C ARG A 704 23.35 -41.64 -3.43
N THR A 705 22.49 -40.64 -3.45
CA THR A 705 21.11 -40.72 -2.97
C THR A 705 20.14 -40.49 -4.13
N TYR A 706 19.18 -41.39 -4.27
CA TYR A 706 18.06 -41.31 -5.20
C TYR A 706 16.75 -41.17 -4.41
N SER A 707 15.74 -40.52 -4.98
CA SER A 707 14.45 -40.35 -4.30
C SER A 707 13.25 -40.52 -5.23
N ALA A 708 12.16 -41.03 -4.68
CA ALA A 708 10.83 -40.97 -5.29
C ALA A 708 9.78 -40.53 -4.27
N THR A 709 8.75 -39.84 -4.75
CA THR A 709 7.61 -39.40 -3.94
C THR A 709 6.31 -39.74 -4.63
N ARG A 710 5.33 -40.22 -3.87
CA ARG A 710 3.96 -40.42 -4.35
C ARG A 710 2.96 -39.96 -3.30
N ARG A 711 1.97 -39.20 -3.77
CA ARG A 711 0.82 -38.74 -2.99
C ARG A 711 -0.27 -39.81 -3.01
N PHE A 712 -0.90 -40.02 -1.85
CA PHE A 712 -2.03 -40.93 -1.67
C PHE A 712 -3.18 -40.17 -1.02
N THR A 713 -4.38 -40.33 -1.59
CA THR A 713 -5.64 -39.86 -1.01
C THR A 713 -6.28 -40.95 -0.17
N ILE A 714 -6.64 -40.61 1.06
CA ILE A 714 -7.28 -41.52 2.02
C ILE A 714 -8.74 -41.09 2.18
N GLY A 715 -9.69 -41.94 1.79
CA GLY A 715 -11.12 -41.73 2.04
C GLY A 715 -11.57 -42.28 3.41
N PRO A 716 -12.74 -41.85 3.93
CA PRO A 716 -13.34 -42.44 5.13
C PRO A 716 -13.87 -43.86 4.89
N GLN A 717 -13.97 -44.68 5.95
CA GLN A 717 -14.64 -46.00 5.89
C GLN A 717 -16.15 -45.89 5.81
N THR A 718 -16.66 -44.95 6.59
CA THR A 718 -18.06 -44.70 6.81
C THR A 718 -18.20 -43.23 7.14
N LEU A 719 -19.31 -42.63 6.73
CA LEU A 719 -19.75 -41.34 7.25
C LEU A 719 -20.98 -41.59 8.12
N PRO A 720 -20.83 -41.73 9.46
CA PRO A 720 -21.96 -42.01 10.35
C PRO A 720 -23.02 -40.90 10.31
N ALA A 721 -24.22 -41.19 10.82
CA ALA A 721 -25.25 -40.18 10.96
C ALA A 721 -24.76 -38.99 11.82
N ASN A 722 -25.20 -37.79 11.47
CA ASN A 722 -24.83 -36.50 12.05
C ASN A 722 -23.33 -36.17 11.99
N HIS A 723 -22.61 -36.67 10.98
CA HIS A 723 -21.19 -36.35 10.77
C HIS A 723 -20.98 -35.66 9.42
N THR A 724 -19.99 -34.78 9.39
CA THR A 724 -19.58 -34.01 8.23
C THR A 724 -18.12 -34.27 7.88
N ILE A 725 -17.78 -34.14 6.61
CA ILE A 725 -16.41 -34.23 6.10
C ILE A 725 -16.19 -33.22 4.96
N GLY A 726 -15.03 -32.55 4.98
CA GLY A 726 -14.58 -31.65 3.92
C GLY A 726 -13.80 -32.37 2.82
N ALA A 727 -13.61 -31.73 1.66
CA ALA A 727 -12.84 -32.30 0.56
C ALA A 727 -11.37 -32.62 0.91
N ASP A 728 -10.78 -31.93 1.88
CA ASP A 728 -9.42 -32.20 2.36
C ASP A 728 -9.33 -33.39 3.33
N GLY A 729 -10.47 -33.93 3.76
CA GLY A 729 -10.58 -35.01 4.74
C GLY A 729 -10.88 -34.54 6.17
N ALA A 730 -10.99 -33.23 6.43
CA ALA A 730 -11.30 -32.70 7.75
C ALA A 730 -12.73 -33.08 8.16
N GLN A 731 -12.89 -33.59 9.39
CA GLN A 731 -14.19 -34.01 9.93
C GLN A 731 -14.77 -32.95 10.86
N GLY A 732 -16.10 -32.92 11.00
CA GLY A 732 -16.78 -31.95 11.89
C GLY A 732 -16.75 -30.51 11.35
N VAL A 733 -16.66 -30.37 10.04
CA VAL A 733 -16.69 -29.09 9.32
C VAL A 733 -18.12 -28.57 9.18
N ASP A 734 -18.25 -27.26 9.04
CA ASP A 734 -19.52 -26.56 8.76
C ASP A 734 -19.71 -26.34 7.25
N GLU A 735 -20.97 -26.21 6.78
CA GLU A 735 -21.27 -25.99 5.35
C GLU A 735 -20.62 -24.71 4.79
N SER A 736 -20.27 -23.73 5.65
CA SER A 736 -19.55 -22.51 5.26
C SER A 736 -18.19 -22.75 4.59
N ILE A 737 -17.57 -23.94 4.70
CA ILE A 737 -16.38 -24.28 3.90
C ILE A 737 -16.68 -24.34 2.40
N ALA A 738 -17.94 -24.60 2.05
CA ALA A 738 -18.45 -24.50 0.69
C ALA A 738 -18.83 -23.05 0.34
N GLY A 739 -18.65 -22.07 1.22
CA GLY A 739 -18.88 -20.65 0.96
C GLY A 739 -20.36 -20.23 1.01
N SER A 740 -20.61 -19.01 0.54
CA SER A 740 -21.93 -18.40 0.48
C SER A 740 -22.50 -18.32 -0.95
N PRO A 741 -23.80 -18.10 -1.12
CA PRO A 741 -24.40 -17.84 -2.44
C PRO A 741 -23.79 -16.63 -3.16
N GLY A 742 -23.25 -15.64 -2.43
CA GLY A 742 -22.68 -14.41 -3.00
C GLY A 742 -21.21 -14.51 -3.45
N ASP A 743 -20.56 -15.65 -3.20
CA ASP A 743 -19.14 -15.84 -3.46
C ASP A 743 -18.82 -15.92 -4.97
N GLY A 744 -19.79 -16.28 -5.81
CA GLY A 744 -19.64 -16.40 -7.26
C GLY A 744 -20.68 -15.61 -8.05
N ALA A 745 -20.39 -15.36 -9.33
CA ALA A 745 -21.38 -14.89 -10.28
C ALA A 745 -22.47 -15.96 -10.47
N TYR A 746 -23.75 -15.57 -10.40
CA TYR A 746 -24.87 -16.51 -10.56
C TYR A 746 -25.93 -15.93 -11.50
N ALA A 747 -26.30 -16.74 -12.49
CA ALA A 747 -27.52 -16.56 -13.26
C ALA A 747 -28.13 -17.94 -13.52
N ALA A 748 -29.42 -18.08 -13.20
CA ALA A 748 -30.16 -19.35 -13.28
C ALA A 748 -30.16 -19.95 -14.70
N ASP A 749 -30.12 -19.09 -15.71
CA ASP A 749 -30.12 -19.48 -17.12
C ASP A 749 -28.90 -20.31 -17.52
N TYR A 750 -27.81 -20.27 -16.75
CA TYR A 750 -26.59 -21.04 -17.02
C TYR A 750 -26.47 -22.33 -16.21
N LEU A 751 -27.50 -22.71 -15.44
CA LEU A 751 -27.52 -24.01 -14.78
C LEU A 751 -27.68 -25.14 -15.81
N VAL A 752 -26.87 -26.19 -15.65
CA VAL A 752 -26.94 -27.40 -16.46
C VAL A 752 -27.99 -28.33 -15.87
N THR A 753 -28.83 -28.92 -16.73
CA THR A 753 -29.77 -29.97 -16.34
C THR A 753 -29.09 -31.32 -16.48
N VAL A 754 -28.90 -32.03 -15.37
CA VAL A 754 -28.28 -33.37 -15.38
C VAL A 754 -29.33 -34.44 -15.64
N THR A 755 -29.12 -35.23 -16.71
CA THR A 755 -29.94 -36.39 -17.05
C THR A 755 -29.02 -37.61 -17.17
N ASP A 756 -29.12 -38.53 -16.21
CA ASP A 756 -28.32 -39.76 -16.19
C ASP A 756 -29.22 -40.95 -15.82
N PRO A 757 -29.10 -42.14 -16.47
CA PRO A 757 -29.92 -43.31 -16.14
C PRO A 757 -29.81 -43.80 -14.68
N LEU A 758 -28.71 -43.49 -13.99
CA LEU A 758 -28.49 -43.81 -12.59
C LEU A 758 -28.99 -42.70 -11.64
N LEU A 759 -29.57 -41.61 -12.14
CA LEU A 759 -30.07 -40.50 -11.33
C LEU A 759 -31.61 -40.47 -11.31
N ASN A 760 -32.21 -40.82 -10.18
CA ASN A 760 -33.65 -40.69 -9.95
C ASN A 760 -33.96 -39.29 -9.39
N VAL A 761 -34.73 -38.48 -10.10
CA VAL A 761 -35.06 -37.11 -9.66
C VAL A 761 -36.42 -37.12 -8.94
N ALA A 762 -36.43 -36.89 -7.63
CA ALA A 762 -37.67 -36.93 -6.83
C ALA A 762 -38.55 -35.68 -7.04
N VAL A 763 -37.92 -34.51 -7.20
CA VAL A 763 -38.60 -33.24 -7.44
C VAL A 763 -38.28 -32.75 -8.86
N PRO A 764 -39.25 -32.71 -9.79
CA PRO A 764 -39.01 -32.26 -11.16
C PRO A 764 -38.34 -30.87 -11.21
N GLY A 765 -37.28 -30.73 -12.02
CA GLY A 765 -36.54 -29.47 -12.19
C GLY A 765 -35.44 -29.21 -11.14
N SER A 766 -35.37 -29.99 -10.07
CA SER A 766 -34.32 -29.87 -9.04
C SER A 766 -32.93 -30.36 -9.50
N ASN A 767 -32.87 -31.08 -10.63
CA ASN A 767 -31.65 -31.58 -11.26
C ASN A 767 -30.91 -30.52 -12.11
N ARG A 768 -31.25 -29.25 -11.94
CA ARG A 768 -30.45 -28.13 -12.45
C ARG A 768 -29.35 -27.81 -11.44
N MET A 769 -28.12 -27.60 -11.88
CA MET A 769 -26.99 -27.29 -11.00
C MET A 769 -25.86 -26.60 -11.77
N GLN A 770 -24.90 -26.03 -11.05
CA GLN A 770 -23.70 -25.48 -11.69
C GLN A 770 -22.86 -26.61 -12.29
N ALA A 771 -22.08 -26.30 -13.34
CA ALA A 771 -21.29 -27.30 -14.06
C ALA A 771 -20.31 -28.07 -13.15
N SER A 772 -19.65 -27.38 -12.21
CA SER A 772 -18.74 -28.01 -11.24
C SER A 772 -19.45 -29.02 -10.33
N VAL A 773 -20.73 -28.79 -10.01
CA VAL A 773 -21.56 -29.71 -9.23
C VAL A 773 -22.00 -30.89 -10.09
N ALA A 774 -22.33 -30.64 -11.37
CA ALA A 774 -22.68 -31.67 -12.33
C ALA A 774 -21.52 -32.67 -12.56
N ASP A 775 -20.27 -32.19 -12.73
CA ASP A 775 -19.09 -33.05 -12.87
C ASP A 775 -18.91 -33.98 -11.66
N ARG A 776 -19.05 -33.43 -10.44
CA ARG A 776 -18.96 -34.20 -9.20
C ARG A 776 -20.11 -35.19 -9.03
N LEU A 777 -21.33 -34.81 -9.40
CA LEU A 777 -22.45 -35.72 -9.40
C LEU A 777 -22.23 -36.87 -10.40
N GLY A 778 -21.67 -36.59 -11.59
CA GLY A 778 -21.28 -37.60 -12.56
C GLY A 778 -20.24 -38.58 -11.99
N ARG A 779 -19.18 -38.07 -11.34
CA ARG A 779 -18.19 -38.91 -10.64
C ARG A 779 -18.82 -39.76 -9.55
N LEU A 780 -19.74 -39.19 -8.78
CA LEU A 780 -20.47 -39.92 -7.74
C LEU A 780 -21.30 -41.07 -8.34
N LEU A 781 -22.04 -40.82 -9.42
CA LEU A 781 -22.81 -41.86 -10.12
C LEU A 781 -21.89 -42.96 -10.67
N ALA A 782 -20.73 -42.60 -11.21
CA ALA A 782 -19.73 -43.55 -11.69
C ALA A 782 -19.12 -44.41 -10.56
N ILE A 783 -18.79 -43.79 -9.41
CA ILE A 783 -18.29 -44.49 -8.21
C ILE A 783 -19.36 -45.43 -7.64
N ALA A 784 -20.62 -44.99 -7.60
CA ALA A 784 -21.73 -45.77 -7.07
C ALA A 784 -22.09 -46.96 -7.98
N GLY A 785 -22.05 -46.76 -9.31
CA GLY A 785 -22.42 -47.76 -10.31
C GLY A 785 -23.87 -48.25 -10.19
N LYS A 786 -24.70 -47.56 -9.41
CA LYS A 786 -26.08 -47.93 -9.05
C LYS A 786 -26.94 -46.66 -8.88
N PRO A 787 -28.28 -46.79 -8.95
CA PRO A 787 -29.17 -45.65 -8.83
C PRO A 787 -29.00 -44.85 -7.53
N ILE A 788 -28.93 -43.52 -7.65
CA ILE A 788 -28.99 -42.54 -6.56
C ILE A 788 -30.22 -41.66 -6.78
N THR A 789 -30.92 -41.34 -5.70
CA THR A 789 -32.08 -40.45 -5.73
C THR A 789 -31.68 -39.03 -5.32
N LEU A 790 -31.94 -38.06 -6.19
CA LEU A 790 -31.87 -36.62 -5.87
C LEU A 790 -33.19 -36.23 -5.20
N ALA A 791 -33.17 -36.11 -3.86
CA ALA A 791 -34.32 -35.75 -3.05
C ALA A 791 -34.66 -34.25 -3.18
N SER A 792 -33.64 -33.40 -3.20
CA SER A 792 -33.76 -31.97 -3.53
C SER A 792 -32.44 -31.44 -4.10
N GLY A 793 -32.52 -30.33 -4.83
CA GLY A 793 -31.38 -29.70 -5.52
C GLY A 793 -31.68 -28.22 -5.74
N TRP A 794 -31.52 -27.71 -6.96
CA TRP A 794 -31.75 -26.30 -7.23
C TRP A 794 -33.17 -25.85 -6.87
N THR A 795 -33.23 -24.84 -5.99
CA THR A 795 -34.49 -24.28 -5.47
C THR A 795 -34.46 -22.76 -5.61
N PRO A 796 -35.04 -22.16 -6.66
CA PRO A 796 -34.86 -20.73 -6.98
C PRO A 796 -35.35 -19.75 -5.90
N THR A 797 -36.21 -20.20 -4.98
CA THR A 797 -36.71 -19.41 -3.85
C THR A 797 -35.99 -19.71 -2.53
N GLY A 798 -34.95 -20.54 -2.55
CA GLY A 798 -34.13 -20.86 -1.37
C GLY A 798 -33.23 -19.70 -0.96
N SER A 799 -32.67 -19.78 0.25
CA SER A 799 -31.69 -18.82 0.77
C SER A 799 -30.27 -19.39 0.89
N GLY A 800 -30.10 -20.70 0.70
CA GLY A 800 -28.82 -21.41 0.80
C GLY A 800 -28.12 -21.62 -0.55
N LEU A 801 -27.09 -22.47 -0.55
CA LEU A 801 -26.33 -22.81 -1.76
C LEU A 801 -27.18 -23.54 -2.82
N ASP A 802 -28.28 -24.18 -2.42
CA ASP A 802 -29.30 -24.75 -3.30
C ASP A 802 -30.01 -23.68 -4.15
N ALA A 803 -30.12 -22.44 -3.67
CA ALA A 803 -30.70 -21.32 -4.44
C ALA A 803 -29.90 -20.97 -5.70
N VAL A 804 -28.59 -21.26 -5.66
CA VAL A 804 -27.65 -21.01 -6.75
C VAL A 804 -27.16 -22.30 -7.42
N GLY A 805 -27.77 -23.45 -7.09
CA GLY A 805 -27.48 -24.75 -7.70
C GLY A 805 -26.13 -25.36 -7.27
N ARG A 806 -25.67 -25.04 -6.04
CA ARG A 806 -24.40 -25.47 -5.44
C ARG A 806 -24.51 -26.46 -4.29
N ALA A 807 -25.73 -26.85 -3.91
CA ALA A 807 -25.98 -27.90 -2.93
C ALA A 807 -27.06 -28.88 -3.41
N LEU A 808 -26.90 -30.16 -3.03
CA LEU A 808 -27.81 -31.25 -3.36
C LEU A 808 -28.13 -32.07 -2.11
N THR A 809 -29.33 -32.64 -2.07
CA THR A 809 -29.75 -33.62 -1.07
C THR A 809 -29.97 -34.97 -1.74
N LEU A 810 -29.18 -35.95 -1.35
CA LEU A 810 -29.08 -37.26 -2.00
C LEU A 810 -29.56 -38.37 -1.07
N MET A 811 -30.17 -39.39 -1.67
CA MET A 811 -30.61 -40.61 -1.00
C MET A 811 -30.18 -41.83 -1.82
N PRO A 812 -29.94 -42.99 -1.19
CA PRO A 812 -29.74 -44.24 -1.93
C PRO A 812 -30.96 -44.53 -2.81
N GLY A 813 -30.73 -44.78 -4.10
CA GLY A 813 -31.76 -45.28 -5.03
C GLY A 813 -31.79 -46.81 -5.12
N ASP A 814 -30.78 -47.48 -4.55
CA ASP A 814 -30.63 -48.93 -4.50
C ASP A 814 -30.46 -49.38 -3.04
N ALA A 815 -31.16 -50.45 -2.64
CA ALA A 815 -31.18 -50.95 -1.27
C ALA A 815 -29.83 -51.47 -0.76
N SER A 816 -28.87 -51.74 -1.65
CA SER A 816 -27.51 -52.15 -1.28
C SER A 816 -26.59 -51.00 -0.89
N ILE A 817 -27.00 -49.75 -1.14
CA ILE A 817 -26.24 -48.56 -0.74
C ILE A 817 -26.86 -48.03 0.56
N THR A 818 -26.05 -47.96 1.61
CA THR A 818 -26.44 -47.27 2.86
C THR A 818 -26.16 -45.78 2.74
N LEU A 819 -26.83 -44.93 3.53
CA LEU A 819 -26.50 -43.50 3.62
C LEU A 819 -25.02 -43.29 3.97
N ALA A 820 -24.49 -44.07 4.93
CA ALA A 820 -23.11 -43.96 5.33
C ALA A 820 -22.14 -44.23 4.17
N THR A 821 -22.41 -45.25 3.35
CA THR A 821 -21.62 -45.57 2.15
C THR A 821 -21.78 -44.50 1.07
N LEU A 822 -22.99 -43.99 0.86
CA LEU A 822 -23.23 -42.90 -0.10
C LEU A 822 -22.45 -41.63 0.27
N GLY A 823 -22.33 -41.32 1.58
CA GLY A 823 -21.49 -40.23 2.07
C GLY A 823 -20.00 -40.42 1.76
N VAL A 824 -19.48 -41.64 1.88
CA VAL A 824 -18.09 -41.97 1.48
C VAL A 824 -17.89 -41.77 -0.02
N MET A 825 -18.82 -42.25 -0.85
CA MET A 825 -18.77 -42.09 -2.30
C MET A 825 -18.83 -40.61 -2.70
N ALA A 826 -19.66 -39.80 -2.02
CA ALA A 826 -19.76 -38.37 -2.26
C ALA A 826 -18.44 -37.64 -1.92
N HIS A 827 -17.78 -38.01 -0.82
CA HIS A 827 -16.46 -37.48 -0.51
C HIS A 827 -15.42 -37.87 -1.59
N GLY A 828 -15.43 -39.12 -2.05
CA GLY A 828 -14.56 -39.59 -3.13
C GLY A 828 -14.85 -38.95 -4.50
N ALA A 829 -16.08 -38.49 -4.74
CA ALA A 829 -16.43 -37.67 -5.89
C ALA A 829 -15.90 -36.22 -5.78
N GLY A 830 -15.45 -35.83 -4.58
CA GLY A 830 -14.72 -34.60 -4.30
C GLY A 830 -15.58 -33.40 -3.92
N PHE A 831 -16.83 -33.59 -3.48
CA PHE A 831 -17.63 -32.47 -2.95
C PHE A 831 -16.90 -31.79 -1.78
N ASP A 832 -16.93 -30.46 -1.76
CA ASP A 832 -16.22 -29.67 -0.74
C ASP A 832 -16.79 -29.87 0.67
N TYR A 833 -18.09 -30.09 0.77
CA TYR A 833 -18.79 -30.43 1.99
C TYR A 833 -19.68 -31.65 1.76
N VAL A 834 -19.60 -32.62 2.65
CA VAL A 834 -20.49 -33.79 2.69
C VAL A 834 -20.96 -34.02 4.12
N GLU A 835 -22.27 -34.14 4.30
CA GLU A 835 -22.92 -34.43 5.57
C GLU A 835 -23.84 -35.63 5.43
N ASN A 836 -23.77 -36.56 6.38
CA ASN A 836 -24.82 -37.52 6.60
C ASN A 836 -25.73 -37.04 7.73
N THR A 837 -26.93 -36.59 7.41
CA THR A 837 -27.92 -36.09 8.38
C THR A 837 -28.61 -37.21 9.17
N GLY A 838 -28.32 -38.48 8.85
CA GLY A 838 -29.04 -39.65 9.36
C GLY A 838 -30.26 -40.06 8.52
N SER A 839 -30.79 -39.17 7.69
CA SER A 839 -31.89 -39.47 6.75
C SER A 839 -31.54 -39.23 5.27
N VAL A 840 -30.62 -38.31 5.01
CA VAL A 840 -30.17 -37.91 3.67
C VAL A 840 -28.68 -37.54 3.69
N ILE A 841 -28.02 -37.60 2.52
CA ILE A 841 -26.68 -37.04 2.33
C ILE A 841 -26.81 -35.63 1.76
N ARG A 842 -26.35 -34.62 2.48
CA ARG A 842 -26.25 -33.24 1.98
C ARG A 842 -24.84 -33.02 1.45
N VAL A 843 -24.74 -32.53 0.22
CA VAL A 843 -23.46 -32.14 -0.38
C VAL A 843 -23.50 -30.70 -0.81
N ALA A 844 -22.38 -29.99 -0.68
CA ALA A 844 -22.24 -28.62 -1.17
C ALA A 844 -20.85 -28.39 -1.79
N GLN A 845 -20.78 -27.41 -2.69
CA GLN A 845 -19.61 -27.12 -3.50
C GLN A 845 -19.22 -25.64 -3.40
N ARG A 846 -17.92 -25.35 -3.27
CA ARG A 846 -17.38 -23.97 -3.29
C ARG A 846 -17.65 -23.29 -4.64
N ALA A 847 -17.61 -21.96 -4.67
CA ALA A 847 -17.81 -21.21 -5.90
C ALA A 847 -16.71 -21.60 -6.91
N GLY A 848 -17.13 -21.94 -8.12
CA GLY A 848 -16.23 -22.29 -9.21
C GLY A 848 -16.63 -21.55 -10.48
N GLU A 849 -16.07 -21.96 -11.60
CA GLU A 849 -16.51 -21.47 -12.91
C GLU A 849 -17.99 -21.85 -13.14
N HIS A 850 -18.79 -20.85 -13.50
CA HIS A 850 -20.24 -20.97 -13.63
C HIS A 850 -20.66 -21.37 -15.05
N LEU A 851 -19.80 -21.13 -16.04
CA LEU A 851 -20.01 -21.55 -17.43
C LEU A 851 -19.15 -22.78 -17.74
N GLU A 852 -19.77 -23.80 -18.34
CA GLU A 852 -19.04 -24.92 -18.93
C GLU A 852 -18.85 -24.68 -20.43
N ILE A 853 -17.60 -24.68 -20.87
CA ILE A 853 -17.24 -24.62 -22.27
C ILE A 853 -17.03 -26.05 -22.77
N LEU A 854 -17.75 -26.40 -23.84
CA LEU A 854 -17.63 -27.67 -24.54
C LEU A 854 -16.66 -27.52 -25.72
N GLY A 855 -15.67 -28.41 -25.77
CA GLY A 855 -14.71 -28.52 -26.87
C GLY A 855 -13.71 -29.66 -26.63
N PRO A 856 -12.85 -29.98 -27.62
CA PRO A 856 -11.83 -31.01 -27.46
C PRO A 856 -10.72 -30.56 -26.50
N ARG A 857 -10.00 -31.53 -25.94
CA ARG A 857 -8.81 -31.30 -25.09
C ARG A 857 -7.51 -31.24 -25.87
N ASP A 858 -7.49 -31.80 -27.07
CA ASP A 858 -6.36 -31.76 -28.00
C ASP A 858 -6.86 -31.41 -29.40
N VAL A 859 -6.15 -30.53 -30.10
CA VAL A 859 -6.40 -30.17 -31.51
C VAL A 859 -5.08 -30.15 -32.27
N GLU A 860 -5.12 -30.32 -33.59
CA GLU A 860 -3.90 -30.24 -34.41
C GLU A 860 -3.63 -28.81 -34.87
N GLU A 861 -2.35 -28.45 -34.97
CA GLU A 861 -1.90 -27.20 -35.58
C GLU A 861 -2.41 -27.09 -37.03
N GLY A 862 -2.96 -25.94 -37.38
CA GLY A 862 -3.65 -25.68 -38.65
C GLY A 862 -5.13 -26.09 -38.68
N SER A 863 -5.65 -26.73 -37.64
CA SER A 863 -7.07 -27.12 -37.57
C SER A 863 -7.99 -26.00 -37.09
N ALA A 864 -9.27 -26.12 -37.46
CA ALA A 864 -10.35 -25.25 -37.00
C ALA A 864 -11.33 -26.07 -36.15
N THR A 865 -11.57 -25.66 -34.90
CA THR A 865 -12.44 -26.41 -33.98
C THR A 865 -13.46 -25.51 -33.30
N ALA A 866 -14.72 -25.94 -33.32
CA ALA A 866 -15.82 -25.23 -32.65
C ALA A 866 -15.82 -25.46 -31.13
N PHE A 867 -16.07 -24.37 -30.39
CA PHE A 867 -16.35 -24.31 -28.97
C PHE A 867 -17.76 -23.76 -28.74
N SER A 868 -18.42 -24.23 -27.69
CA SER A 868 -19.80 -23.81 -27.33
C SER A 868 -20.01 -23.85 -25.83
N LEU A 869 -21.07 -23.22 -25.31
CA LEU A 869 -21.44 -23.34 -23.90
C LEU A 869 -22.42 -24.50 -23.65
N SER A 870 -22.31 -25.09 -22.47
CA SER A 870 -23.30 -26.01 -21.89
C SER A 870 -24.21 -25.26 -20.89
N PRO A 871 -25.55 -25.44 -20.92
CA PRO A 871 -26.30 -26.23 -21.91
C PRO A 871 -26.42 -25.49 -23.25
N GLN A 872 -26.46 -26.21 -24.37
CA GLN A 872 -26.48 -25.59 -25.72
C GLN A 872 -27.79 -24.88 -26.12
N ALA A 873 -28.87 -25.03 -25.34
CA ALA A 873 -30.13 -24.36 -25.60
C ALA A 873 -30.12 -22.93 -25.02
N SER A 874 -30.40 -21.93 -25.86
CA SER A 874 -30.52 -20.54 -25.44
C SER A 874 -31.83 -20.29 -24.68
N PRO A 875 -31.84 -19.49 -23.60
CA PRO A 875 -33.07 -18.88 -23.09
C PRO A 875 -33.68 -17.95 -24.15
N THR A 876 -34.99 -17.73 -24.06
CA THR A 876 -35.76 -16.89 -24.99
C THR A 876 -35.20 -15.45 -24.98
N GLY A 877 -34.45 -15.08 -26.02
CA GLY A 877 -33.73 -13.80 -26.12
C GLY A 877 -32.26 -13.92 -26.55
N GLY A 878 -31.67 -15.12 -26.51
CA GLY A 878 -30.27 -15.39 -26.88
C GLY A 878 -29.29 -15.04 -25.75
N ARG A 879 -28.24 -15.86 -25.55
CA ARG A 879 -27.18 -15.52 -24.60
C ARG A 879 -26.14 -14.61 -25.25
N ARG A 880 -25.85 -13.49 -24.61
CA ARG A 880 -24.62 -12.73 -24.90
C ARG A 880 -23.46 -13.42 -24.20
N VAL A 881 -22.53 -13.93 -25.00
CA VAL A 881 -21.28 -14.55 -24.54
C VAL A 881 -20.16 -13.85 -25.28
N GLU A 882 -19.13 -13.46 -24.53
CA GLU A 882 -17.87 -12.95 -25.04
C GLU A 882 -16.81 -14.03 -24.92
N TRP A 883 -16.11 -14.30 -26.01
CA TRP A 883 -15.04 -15.29 -26.08
C TRP A 883 -13.67 -14.63 -26.14
N SER A 884 -12.72 -15.20 -25.42
CA SER A 884 -11.32 -14.81 -25.49
C SER A 884 -10.42 -16.04 -25.46
N VAL A 885 -9.19 -15.88 -25.92
CA VAL A 885 -8.17 -16.92 -25.91
C VAL A 885 -6.96 -16.39 -25.15
N VAL A 886 -6.42 -17.22 -24.27
CA VAL A 886 -5.16 -16.98 -23.57
C VAL A 886 -4.19 -18.06 -24.01
N THR A 887 -3.04 -17.64 -24.52
CA THR A 887 -1.98 -18.55 -24.96
C THR A 887 -0.85 -18.54 -23.93
N ALA A 888 -0.20 -19.70 -23.77
CA ALA A 888 1.03 -19.82 -23.00
C ALA A 888 2.24 -19.89 -23.95
N ASP A 889 3.37 -19.32 -23.54
CA ASP A 889 4.64 -19.36 -24.26
C ASP A 889 4.49 -18.94 -25.74
N ASP A 890 5.01 -19.75 -26.67
CA ASP A 890 4.97 -19.50 -28.10
C ASP A 890 3.65 -19.91 -28.76
N ALA A 891 2.69 -20.47 -28.01
CA ALA A 891 1.43 -20.94 -28.56
C ALA A 891 0.65 -19.79 -29.22
N ALA A 892 -0.01 -20.11 -30.33
CA ALA A 892 -0.80 -19.14 -31.07
C ALA A 892 -2.13 -19.77 -31.47
N ALA A 893 -3.22 -19.06 -31.19
CA ALA A 893 -4.51 -19.36 -31.76
C ALA A 893 -5.35 -18.09 -31.83
N ARG A 894 -6.36 -18.12 -32.68
CA ARG A 894 -7.30 -17.03 -32.87
C ARG A 894 -8.72 -17.56 -32.94
N LEU A 895 -9.65 -16.72 -32.54
CA LEU A 895 -11.08 -17.01 -32.63
C LEU A 895 -11.64 -16.37 -33.90
N ASP A 896 -12.55 -17.07 -34.60
CA ASP A 896 -13.25 -16.54 -35.77
C ASP A 896 -14.33 -15.49 -35.41
N GLY A 897 -14.76 -15.47 -34.15
CA GLY A 897 -15.67 -14.50 -33.57
C GLY A 897 -15.50 -14.40 -32.06
N SER A 898 -15.59 -13.18 -31.52
CA SER A 898 -15.47 -12.90 -30.09
C SER A 898 -16.82 -12.78 -29.37
N THR A 899 -17.94 -12.90 -30.10
CA THR A 899 -19.29 -12.78 -29.55
C THR A 899 -20.23 -13.84 -30.12
N GLY A 900 -21.21 -14.26 -29.32
CA GLY A 900 -22.22 -15.26 -29.70
C GLY A 900 -22.04 -16.59 -28.95
N GLU A 901 -22.96 -17.53 -29.10
CA GLU A 901 -22.99 -18.76 -28.28
C GLU A 901 -21.98 -19.84 -28.69
N ARG A 902 -21.33 -19.64 -29.85
CA ARG A 902 -20.30 -20.51 -30.39
C ARG A 902 -19.18 -19.66 -30.96
N THR A 903 -17.97 -20.20 -30.90
CA THR A 903 -16.79 -19.64 -31.55
C THR A 903 -15.98 -20.77 -32.16
N THR A 904 -15.23 -20.51 -33.22
CA THR A 904 -14.28 -21.46 -33.78
C THR A 904 -12.87 -20.99 -33.44
N LEU A 905 -12.10 -21.87 -32.80
CA LEU A 905 -10.68 -21.68 -32.58
C LEU A 905 -9.92 -22.16 -33.82
N LEU A 906 -9.09 -21.29 -34.38
CA LEU A 906 -8.07 -21.61 -35.38
C LEU A 906 -6.75 -21.78 -34.64
N ALA A 907 -6.23 -23.02 -34.63
CA ALA A 907 -5.03 -23.39 -33.90
C ALA A 907 -3.77 -23.10 -34.74
N ASP A 908 -3.15 -21.93 -34.56
CA ASP A 908 -2.07 -21.47 -35.43
C ASP A 908 -0.69 -22.04 -35.07
N ARG A 909 -0.39 -22.28 -33.78
CA ARG A 909 0.88 -22.87 -33.32
C ARG A 909 0.69 -23.78 -32.11
N ALA A 910 1.44 -24.89 -32.07
CA ALA A 910 1.49 -25.83 -30.96
C ALA A 910 1.77 -25.18 -29.59
N GLY A 911 1.15 -25.75 -28.54
CA GLY A 911 1.30 -25.36 -27.14
C GLY A 911 -0.03 -25.31 -26.38
N ALA A 912 0.03 -24.94 -25.10
CA ALA A 912 -1.14 -24.89 -24.24
C ALA A 912 -1.96 -23.61 -24.46
N ILE A 913 -3.28 -23.77 -24.60
CA ILE A 913 -4.21 -22.68 -24.85
C ILE A 913 -5.40 -22.79 -23.92
N GLN A 914 -5.87 -21.66 -23.41
CA GLN A 914 -7.09 -21.57 -22.64
C GLN A 914 -8.11 -20.73 -23.40
N VAL A 915 -9.24 -21.34 -23.76
CA VAL A 915 -10.42 -20.63 -24.27
C VAL A 915 -11.25 -20.19 -23.07
N ARG A 916 -11.66 -18.92 -23.05
CA ARG A 916 -12.48 -18.34 -21.98
C ARG A 916 -13.76 -17.78 -22.54
N ALA A 917 -14.82 -17.90 -21.76
CA ALA A 917 -16.13 -17.33 -22.04
C ALA A 917 -16.59 -16.49 -20.86
N ARG A 918 -17.21 -15.34 -21.14
CA ARG A 918 -17.84 -14.47 -20.15
C ARG A 918 -19.27 -14.15 -20.60
N ALA A 919 -20.22 -14.19 -19.67
CA ALA A 919 -21.61 -13.80 -19.92
C ALA A 919 -21.98 -12.56 -19.10
N PRO A 920 -22.05 -11.35 -19.70
CA PRO A 920 -22.49 -10.15 -18.99
C PRO A 920 -23.96 -10.22 -18.55
N ILE A 921 -24.30 -9.60 -17.42
CA ILE A 921 -25.65 -9.64 -16.81
C ILE A 921 -26.53 -8.45 -17.24
N THR A 922 -25.96 -7.27 -17.56
CA THR A 922 -26.74 -6.09 -18.05
C THR A 922 -26.72 -5.86 -19.56
N ASP A 923 -27.82 -5.26 -20.07
CA ASP A 923 -28.06 -4.93 -21.50
C ASP A 923 -27.16 -3.81 -22.08
N GLY A 924 -26.59 -2.96 -21.22
CA GLY A 924 -25.62 -1.94 -21.62
C GLY A 924 -24.22 -2.56 -21.75
N GLY A 925 -23.58 -2.42 -22.92
CA GLY A 925 -22.27 -3.01 -23.19
C GLY A 925 -21.21 -2.70 -22.14
N ASN A 926 -20.12 -3.48 -22.15
CA ASN A 926 -18.97 -3.46 -21.23
C ASN A 926 -18.80 -2.10 -20.50
N PRO A 927 -19.35 -1.92 -19.29
CA PRO A 927 -18.88 -0.82 -18.47
C PRO A 927 -17.40 -1.09 -18.17
N PRO A 928 -16.51 -0.10 -18.30
CA PRO A 928 -15.13 -0.24 -17.84
C PRO A 928 -15.14 -0.74 -16.39
N TYR A 929 -14.11 -1.48 -16.00
CA TYR A 929 -14.02 -2.01 -14.64
C TYR A 929 -14.18 -0.84 -13.67
N THR A 930 -15.31 -0.79 -12.97
CA THR A 930 -15.67 0.38 -12.18
C THR A 930 -15.29 0.14 -10.73
N VAL A 931 -14.53 1.06 -10.17
CA VAL A 931 -14.16 1.10 -8.76
C VAL A 931 -14.98 2.20 -8.11
N ARG A 932 -15.82 1.86 -7.14
CA ARG A 932 -16.62 2.84 -6.41
C ARG A 932 -15.83 3.38 -5.23
N VAL A 933 -15.80 4.70 -5.12
CA VAL A 933 -15.22 5.45 -4.01
C VAL A 933 -16.36 5.96 -3.14
N GLY A 934 -16.46 5.41 -1.94
CA GLY A 934 -17.54 5.66 -0.98
C GLY A 934 -17.04 6.13 0.38
N LEU A 935 -17.98 6.27 1.31
CA LEU A 935 -17.70 6.62 2.70
C LEU A 935 -17.82 5.39 3.60
N ALA A 936 -17.03 5.36 4.66
CA ALA A 936 -17.13 4.37 5.71
C ALA A 936 -18.56 4.30 6.28
N GLN A 937 -19.03 3.09 6.60
CA GLN A 937 -20.39 2.85 7.07
C GLN A 937 -20.75 3.72 8.29
N GLN A 938 -19.78 4.00 9.16
CA GLN A 938 -19.96 4.87 10.33
C GLN A 938 -20.41 6.29 9.94
N LEU A 939 -19.90 6.87 8.85
CA LEU A 939 -20.30 8.19 8.38
C LEU A 939 -21.71 8.16 7.78
N LEU A 940 -22.02 7.12 7.00
CA LEU A 940 -23.35 6.91 6.43
C LEU A 940 -24.43 6.73 7.52
N ASP A 941 -24.09 6.05 8.61
CA ASP A 941 -25.01 5.85 9.74
C ASP A 941 -25.24 7.16 10.53
N ARG A 942 -24.22 8.01 10.65
CA ARG A 942 -24.35 9.36 11.24
C ARG A 942 -25.25 10.26 10.40
N GLU A 943 -25.12 10.19 9.09
CA GLU A 943 -25.97 10.93 8.17
C GLU A 943 -27.44 10.50 8.28
N LYS A 944 -27.70 9.19 8.34
CA LYS A 944 -29.04 8.65 8.64
C LYS A 944 -29.57 9.10 10.01
N ALA A 945 -28.69 9.30 10.99
CA ALA A 945 -29.04 9.84 12.30
C ALA A 945 -29.22 11.38 12.31
N GLY A 946 -29.11 12.06 11.17
CA GLY A 946 -29.35 13.49 11.01
C GLY A 946 -28.11 14.38 11.18
N THR A 947 -26.91 13.80 11.28
CA THR A 947 -25.66 14.57 11.33
C THR A 947 -25.13 14.77 9.91
N LYS A 948 -25.07 16.02 9.44
CA LYS A 948 -24.58 16.33 8.09
C LYS A 948 -23.09 16.02 7.98
N VAL A 949 -22.73 15.12 7.07
CA VAL A 949 -21.32 14.81 6.74
C VAL A 949 -20.85 15.78 5.66
N VAL A 950 -19.70 16.42 5.87
CA VAL A 950 -19.13 17.40 4.93
C VAL A 950 -17.71 17.00 4.56
N ILE A 951 -17.46 16.85 3.27
CA ILE A 951 -16.11 16.72 2.71
C ILE A 951 -15.65 18.13 2.33
N ARG A 952 -14.59 18.61 2.99
CA ARG A 952 -14.03 19.92 2.68
C ARG A 952 -13.45 19.94 1.27
N ARG A 953 -13.42 21.12 0.64
CA ARG A 953 -12.82 21.30 -0.67
C ARG A 953 -11.36 20.79 -0.77
N ASP A 954 -10.52 21.07 0.23
CA ASP A 954 -9.13 20.61 0.25
C ASP A 954 -9.02 19.08 0.29
N GLN A 955 -9.94 18.41 1.00
CA GLN A 955 -10.00 16.95 1.08
C GLN A 955 -10.50 16.34 -0.23
N TYR A 956 -11.52 16.94 -0.85
CA TYR A 956 -12.03 16.51 -2.14
C TYR A 956 -10.96 16.59 -3.24
N GLU A 957 -10.22 17.70 -3.30
CA GLU A 957 -9.15 17.88 -4.27
C GLU A 957 -8.01 16.87 -4.06
N ARG A 958 -7.65 16.57 -2.81
CA ARG A 958 -6.71 15.50 -2.48
C ARG A 958 -7.18 14.14 -3.00
N ILE A 959 -8.45 13.77 -2.77
CA ILE A 959 -9.06 12.51 -3.27
C ILE A 959 -8.94 12.44 -4.79
N MET A 960 -9.40 13.47 -5.50
CA MET A 960 -9.44 13.47 -6.96
C MET A 960 -8.04 13.38 -7.59
N ASN A 961 -7.02 13.98 -6.97
CA ASN A 961 -5.65 13.88 -7.46
C ASN A 961 -5.07 12.47 -7.31
N VAL A 962 -5.30 11.81 -6.16
CA VAL A 962 -4.88 10.41 -5.96
C VAL A 962 -5.56 9.51 -6.98
N LEU A 963 -6.87 9.66 -7.18
CA LEU A 963 -7.62 8.88 -8.16
C LEU A 963 -7.15 9.11 -9.60
N ASN A 964 -6.79 10.35 -9.97
CA ASN A 964 -6.30 10.68 -11.31
C ASN A 964 -4.93 10.02 -11.60
N GLU A 965 -4.01 10.07 -10.64
CA GLU A 965 -2.66 9.51 -10.81
C GLU A 965 -2.63 7.98 -10.71
N LEU A 966 -3.42 7.41 -9.81
CA LEU A 966 -3.52 5.95 -9.66
C LEU A 966 -4.48 5.32 -10.67
N HIS A 967 -5.02 6.07 -11.63
CA HIS A 967 -6.01 5.61 -12.60
C HIS A 967 -5.43 4.57 -13.56
N PRO A 968 -5.76 3.28 -13.40
CA PRO A 968 -5.27 2.25 -14.31
C PRO A 968 -6.03 2.33 -15.63
N ILE A 969 -5.35 1.98 -16.73
CA ILE A 969 -5.97 1.96 -18.06
C ILE A 969 -7.16 0.98 -18.05
N GLY A 970 -8.34 1.46 -18.47
CA GLY A 970 -9.55 0.64 -18.60
C GLY A 970 -10.39 0.51 -17.32
N VAL A 971 -10.04 1.25 -16.27
CA VAL A 971 -10.79 1.33 -15.00
C VAL A 971 -11.53 2.66 -14.91
N GLU A 972 -12.74 2.70 -14.36
CA GLU A 972 -13.48 3.95 -14.10
C GLU A 972 -13.68 4.13 -12.58
N PHE A 973 -13.50 5.34 -12.06
CA PHE A 973 -13.79 5.64 -10.65
C PHE A 973 -15.15 6.31 -10.50
N ASP A 974 -16.11 5.63 -9.86
CA ASP A 974 -17.39 6.22 -9.46
C ASP A 974 -17.20 7.02 -8.16
N THR A 975 -17.20 8.36 -8.30
CA THR A 975 -17.01 9.33 -7.21
C THR A 975 -18.31 10.03 -6.80
N THR A 976 -19.47 9.52 -7.23
CA THR A 976 -20.78 10.17 -7.03
C THR A 976 -21.08 10.41 -5.55
N VAL A 977 -20.78 9.42 -4.69
CA VAL A 977 -20.97 9.51 -3.23
C VAL A 977 -20.10 10.62 -2.65
N ILE A 978 -18.82 10.69 -3.02
CA ILE A 978 -17.90 11.72 -2.53
C ILE A 978 -18.37 13.12 -2.95
N ARG A 979 -18.73 13.30 -4.23
CA ARG A 979 -19.17 14.60 -4.77
C ARG A 979 -20.41 15.16 -4.08
N ALA A 980 -21.35 14.30 -3.69
CA ALA A 980 -22.58 14.71 -3.02
C ALA A 980 -22.33 15.38 -1.65
N HIS A 981 -21.18 15.14 -1.02
CA HIS A 981 -20.84 15.65 0.31
C HIS A 981 -19.96 16.90 0.30
N VAL A 982 -19.67 17.48 -0.87
CA VAL A 982 -18.91 18.74 -1.01
C VAL A 982 -19.89 19.89 -1.24
N LEU A 983 -20.01 20.79 -0.27
CA LEU A 983 -21.05 21.82 -0.29
C LEU A 983 -20.80 22.91 -1.33
N GLU A 984 -19.54 23.21 -1.59
CA GLU A 984 -19.08 24.20 -2.57
C GLU A 984 -19.42 23.78 -4.02
N LEU A 985 -19.54 22.47 -4.28
CA LEU A 985 -19.98 21.93 -5.57
C LEU A 985 -21.49 22.11 -5.78
N ALA A 986 -22.29 22.03 -4.71
CA ALA A 986 -23.75 22.14 -4.81
C ALA A 986 -24.25 23.55 -5.12
N VAL A 987 -23.43 24.59 -4.90
CA VAL A 987 -23.78 26.01 -5.11
C VAL A 987 -23.21 26.56 -6.44
N GLY A 988 -22.61 25.71 -7.28
CA GLY A 988 -22.10 26.12 -8.61
C GLY A 988 -20.86 27.02 -8.57
N GLN A 989 -20.20 27.18 -7.42
CA GLN A 989 -19.00 28.02 -7.30
C GLN A 989 -17.79 27.46 -8.08
N LEU A 990 -17.75 26.15 -8.32
CA LEU A 990 -16.71 25.49 -9.13
C LEU A 990 -17.01 25.51 -10.63
N ASP A 991 -18.27 25.70 -11.06
CA ASP A 991 -18.61 25.93 -12.47
C ASP A 991 -18.03 27.27 -12.99
N SER A 992 -17.72 28.18 -12.05
CA SER A 992 -17.02 29.44 -12.32
C SER A 992 -15.53 29.23 -12.68
N PHE A 993 -14.97 28.05 -12.37
CA PHE A 993 -13.55 27.78 -12.46
C PHE A 993 -13.25 26.30 -12.84
N PRO A 994 -13.63 25.85 -14.06
CA PRO A 994 -13.35 24.49 -14.55
C PRO A 994 -11.86 24.19 -14.80
N ALA A 995 -10.97 25.17 -14.56
CA ALA A 995 -9.52 25.03 -14.72
C ALA A 995 -8.84 24.26 -13.58
N TYR A 996 -9.53 24.03 -12.47
CA TYR A 996 -8.93 23.61 -11.20
C TYR A 996 -9.14 22.14 -10.87
N THR A 997 -10.02 21.44 -11.59
CA THR A 997 -10.35 20.03 -11.31
C THR A 997 -9.26 19.05 -11.79
N TYR A 998 -8.39 19.46 -12.73
CA TYR A 998 -7.29 18.62 -13.25
C TYR A 998 -6.07 19.48 -13.69
N PRO A 999 -5.14 19.83 -12.78
CA PRO A 999 -3.96 20.63 -13.10
C PRO A 999 -2.99 19.93 -14.08
N THR A 1000 -2.94 18.59 -14.06
CA THR A 1000 -1.89 17.78 -14.69
C THR A 1000 -1.85 17.88 -16.22
N TYR A 1001 -2.95 18.28 -16.87
CA TYR A 1001 -3.01 18.40 -18.33
C TYR A 1001 -2.83 19.82 -18.89
N ARG A 1002 -2.75 20.86 -18.06
CA ARG A 1002 -2.56 22.25 -18.55
C ARG A 1002 -1.14 22.80 -18.41
N LEU A 1003 -0.33 22.24 -17.52
CA LEU A 1003 1.08 22.65 -17.36
C LEU A 1003 2.04 22.02 -18.38
N ARG A 1004 1.61 21.02 -19.18
CA ARG A 1004 2.40 20.42 -20.26
C ARG A 1004 2.75 21.38 -21.42
N GLY A 1005 2.34 22.64 -21.35
CA GLY A 1005 2.66 23.69 -22.34
C GLY A 1005 3.36 24.94 -21.79
N GLN A 1006 3.63 25.04 -20.48
CA GLN A 1006 4.40 26.16 -19.91
C GLN A 1006 5.70 25.64 -19.33
N HIS A 1007 6.72 25.54 -20.19
CA HIS A 1007 8.10 25.55 -19.75
C HIS A 1007 8.29 26.82 -18.89
N ARG A 1008 8.42 26.67 -17.57
CA ARG A 1008 9.20 27.63 -16.80
C ARG A 1008 10.61 27.54 -17.37
N THR A 1009 11.00 28.55 -18.13
CA THR A 1009 12.39 28.76 -18.50
C THR A 1009 13.22 28.64 -17.23
N ARG A 1010 14.26 27.80 -17.28
CA ARG A 1010 15.34 27.86 -16.28
C ARG A 1010 15.70 29.33 -16.10
N PRO A 1011 15.83 29.85 -14.87
CA PRO A 1011 16.53 31.11 -14.68
C PRO A 1011 17.90 30.91 -15.31
N ASP A 1012 18.21 31.71 -16.33
CA ASP A 1012 19.57 31.76 -16.84
C ASP A 1012 20.48 32.07 -15.65
N ARG A 1013 21.52 31.25 -15.52
CA ARG A 1013 22.59 31.43 -14.56
C ARG A 1013 23.26 32.75 -14.91
N LEU A 1014 22.82 33.83 -14.27
CA LEU A 1014 23.57 35.08 -14.26
C LEU A 1014 24.81 34.84 -13.41
N ASP A 1015 25.97 35.01 -14.05
CA ASP A 1015 27.27 35.18 -13.40
C ASP A 1015 27.22 36.28 -12.32
#